data_AF-A0A1V3RPQ3-F1
#
_entry.id   AF-A0A1V3RPQ3-F1
#
_cell.length_a   1.000
_cell.length_b   1.000
_cell.length_c   1.000
_cell.angle_alpha   90.00
_cell.angle_beta   90.00
_cell.angle_gamma   90.00
#
_symmetry.space_group_name_H-M   'P 1'
#
loop_
_entity.id
_entity.type
_entity.pdbx_description
1 polymer ?
#
loop_
_entity_poly.entity_id
_entity_poly.type
_entity_poly.pdbx_seq_one_letter_code
_entity_poly.pdbx_strand_id
1 'polypeptide(L)'
;MYAALALLLGALLVQAAHKVMVELSYGAIVEAVRGTPPATLLLSVLATALSFLELTFYDRSALQYAGAKLPYRVVAETSFIAFALSNTMGLGVLTGGAVRMRLYGAAGLEAGMISRAIAFNAIGFTIGIVVVGAASLVWGAGAVAAMVGLSPGLLKALGVAVLLAAAGFVGVCRGGGDDLRVAGWSLRLPSASIAAQQLLISAVDVVAAAAALWVLLPEGAVSFPAFVGFYSLAIALGVISHVPGGLGVFESVMLLALGHQVPAHHLVSALVLYRAIYHLLPLVLALGLLVLSELQRGAATPVVRAAASLSPLLLSAFTFVIGAMLLVSGVTPATGDATVLLAQLMPLPIVEAAHFLGSIIGLALLFVARGMFLRLDASWWVGLILALVSLVLCLPKGIAVSEAVLLSVLTASLALSRRQFNRKAALFSQAFTGGWLAAVAVVVAATGALLFFVYRDVAYVDQVWWQFAFDGHAPRSLRAMVAVALVAFIVALVQLLRRPHPALIKPSAGALDQAARIVRSQGVAGAGLVMMGDKSLMVSESQRAFVMFGRRGRSWVALYDPVGPASEWPELVWRFVEQARESGGRAAFYQVRPEALPVYLDAGLRVYKLGECALVDLPSFSLQGKARSNLRHGVARAQREGLSFEVLAPGAVAPVFDELQAISDAWLNDHNTAEKAFSLGAFQRDYVLGQPVALVRQAGRAVAFATLMCTDQKIEASVDLMRQLPDAPRSSMDFLFAQVILHFQAQGFLRFNLGMVPLSGMAQHPLAPNWQRLARLLFNHGENFYNFQGLRSFKAKFDPVWEPRYLTAPGGLAPFIILTDIAALIAGGFRRVMSK
;
A
#
# COMPACT_ATOMS: atom_id res chain seq x y z
N MET A 1 -25.09 0.59 6.96
CA MET A 1 -24.71 1.29 5.71
C MET A 1 -23.91 0.40 4.76
N TYR A 2 -22.69 -0.06 5.10
CA TYR A 2 -21.85 -0.89 4.21
C TYR A 2 -22.51 -2.20 3.74
N ALA A 3 -23.22 -2.92 4.62
CA ALA A 3 -23.94 -4.13 4.25
C ALA A 3 -25.09 -3.87 3.27
N ALA A 4 -25.83 -2.77 3.45
CA ALA A 4 -26.93 -2.38 2.56
C ALA A 4 -26.41 -1.96 1.17
N LEU A 5 -25.28 -1.24 1.12
CA LEU A 5 -24.60 -0.88 -0.12
C LEU A 5 -24.09 -2.12 -0.87
N ALA A 6 -23.49 -3.08 -0.15
CA ALA A 6 -23.02 -4.33 -0.74
C ALA A 6 -24.18 -5.18 -1.30
N LEU A 7 -25.31 -5.25 -0.59
CA LEU A 7 -26.53 -5.92 -1.07
C LEU A 7 -27.11 -5.23 -2.31
N LEU A 8 -27.16 -3.90 -2.33
CA LEU A 8 -27.60 -3.12 -3.48
C LEU A 8 -26.70 -3.39 -4.71
N LEU A 9 -25.37 -3.31 -4.55
CA LEU A 9 -24.42 -3.58 -5.63
C LEU A 9 -24.54 -5.03 -6.13
N GLY A 10 -24.72 -6.00 -5.21
CA GLY A 10 -24.96 -7.39 -5.57
C GLY A 10 -26.25 -7.58 -6.37
N ALA A 11 -27.35 -6.93 -5.95
CA ALA A 11 -28.62 -6.98 -6.66
C ALA A 11 -28.52 -6.35 -8.07
N LEU A 12 -27.86 -5.19 -8.20
CA LEU A 12 -27.63 -4.53 -9.49
C LEU A 12 -26.85 -5.44 -10.45
N LEU A 13 -25.77 -6.07 -9.97
CA LEU A 13 -24.96 -7.00 -10.75
C LEU A 13 -25.76 -8.23 -11.20
N VAL A 14 -26.56 -8.83 -10.32
CA VAL A 14 -27.40 -9.99 -10.64
C VAL A 14 -28.49 -9.61 -11.65
N GLN A 15 -29.12 -8.45 -11.48
CA GLN A 15 -30.17 -7.98 -12.39
C GLN A 15 -29.62 -7.66 -13.78
N ALA A 16 -28.48 -6.98 -13.85
CA ALA A 16 -27.80 -6.72 -15.11
C ALA A 16 -27.36 -8.02 -15.79
N ALA A 17 -26.79 -8.97 -15.04
CA ALA A 17 -26.45 -10.27 -15.56
C ALA A 17 -27.69 -11.01 -16.08
N HIS A 18 -28.81 -11.00 -15.36
CA HIS A 18 -30.05 -11.63 -15.80
C HIS A 18 -30.59 -11.01 -17.10
N LYS A 19 -30.67 -9.67 -17.17
CA LYS A 19 -31.11 -8.97 -18.38
C LYS A 19 -30.20 -9.25 -19.57
N VAL A 20 -28.88 -9.28 -19.34
CA VAL A 20 -27.92 -9.66 -20.36
C VAL A 20 -28.16 -11.09 -20.83
N MET A 21 -28.34 -12.03 -19.91
CA MET A 21 -28.50 -13.46 -20.22
C MET A 21 -29.81 -13.80 -20.94
N VAL A 22 -30.88 -13.04 -20.74
CA VAL A 22 -32.21 -13.33 -21.31
C VAL A 22 -32.45 -12.60 -22.63
N GLU A 23 -32.05 -11.32 -22.76
CA GLU A 23 -32.48 -10.46 -23.88
C GLU A 23 -31.44 -10.29 -25.01
N LEU A 24 -30.17 -10.64 -24.80
CA LEU A 24 -29.10 -10.39 -25.79
C LEU A 24 -28.60 -11.64 -26.50
N SER A 25 -28.33 -11.52 -27.81
CA SER A 25 -27.52 -12.49 -28.56
C SER A 25 -26.09 -11.95 -28.75
N TYR A 26 -25.09 -12.82 -28.61
CA TYR A 26 -23.68 -12.44 -28.81
C TYR A 26 -23.42 -11.94 -30.24
N GLY A 27 -24.03 -12.57 -31.25
CA GLY A 27 -23.88 -12.19 -32.66
C GLY A 27 -24.27 -10.73 -32.92
N ALA A 28 -25.40 -10.29 -32.36
CA ALA A 28 -25.88 -8.91 -32.53
C ALA A 28 -24.94 -7.87 -31.89
N ILE A 29 -24.24 -8.22 -30.79
CA ILE A 29 -23.25 -7.33 -30.17
C ILE A 29 -22.04 -7.17 -31.08
N VAL A 30 -21.50 -8.27 -31.62
CA VAL A 30 -20.33 -8.24 -32.51
C VAL A 30 -20.63 -7.46 -33.79
N GLU A 31 -21.82 -7.66 -34.36
CA GLU A 31 -22.26 -6.94 -35.54
C GLU A 31 -22.40 -5.44 -35.26
N ALA A 32 -22.99 -5.04 -34.13
CA ALA A 32 -23.08 -3.64 -33.73
C ALA A 32 -21.69 -2.98 -33.53
N VAL A 33 -20.74 -3.70 -32.93
CA VAL A 33 -19.35 -3.21 -32.78
C VAL A 33 -18.69 -3.01 -34.15
N ARG A 34 -18.84 -3.96 -35.07
CA ARG A 34 -18.26 -3.87 -36.42
C ARG A 34 -18.93 -2.82 -37.29
N GLY A 35 -20.23 -2.62 -37.12
CA GLY A 35 -21.04 -1.63 -37.84
C GLY A 35 -20.91 -0.20 -37.31
N THR A 36 -20.14 0.03 -36.25
CA THR A 36 -19.98 1.38 -35.68
C THR A 36 -19.21 2.28 -36.66
N PRO A 37 -19.76 3.45 -37.06
CA PRO A 37 -19.10 4.32 -38.02
C PRO A 37 -17.74 4.84 -37.52
N PRO A 38 -16.71 4.93 -38.39
CA PRO A 38 -15.40 5.44 -38.01
C PRO A 38 -15.43 6.88 -37.46
N ALA A 39 -16.36 7.72 -37.95
CA ALA A 39 -16.56 9.08 -37.44
C ALA A 39 -16.98 9.09 -35.96
N THR A 40 -17.86 8.18 -35.57
CA THR A 40 -18.33 8.00 -34.19
C THR A 40 -17.18 7.56 -33.28
N LEU A 41 -16.34 6.63 -33.75
CA LEU A 41 -15.13 6.21 -33.04
C LEU A 41 -14.15 7.38 -32.86
N LEU A 42 -13.92 8.18 -33.91
CA LEU A 42 -13.05 9.35 -33.85
C LEU A 42 -13.56 10.39 -32.85
N LEU A 43 -14.86 10.69 -32.84
CA LEU A 43 -15.46 11.61 -31.87
C LEU A 43 -15.31 11.10 -30.42
N SER A 44 -15.50 9.79 -30.20
CA SER A 44 -15.28 9.18 -28.88
C SER A 44 -13.81 9.28 -28.43
N VAL A 45 -12.86 9.08 -29.35
CA VAL A 45 -11.42 9.28 -29.10
C VAL A 45 -11.10 10.74 -28.78
N LEU A 46 -11.67 11.70 -29.51
CA LEU A 46 -11.47 13.13 -29.26
C LEU A 46 -12.05 13.57 -27.92
N ALA A 47 -13.24 13.08 -27.56
CA ALA A 47 -13.84 13.33 -26.25
C ALA A 47 -12.99 12.74 -25.11
N THR A 48 -12.42 11.53 -25.33
CA THR A 48 -11.46 10.92 -24.40
C THR A 48 -10.18 11.76 -24.27
N ALA A 49 -9.65 12.26 -25.39
CA ALA A 49 -8.46 13.12 -25.38
C ALA A 49 -8.71 14.42 -24.62
N LEU A 50 -9.90 15.02 -24.78
CA LEU A 50 -10.31 16.21 -24.01
C LEU A 50 -10.38 15.92 -22.51
N SER A 51 -11.01 14.82 -22.10
CA SER A 51 -11.02 14.41 -20.68
C SER A 51 -9.60 14.23 -20.15
N PHE A 52 -8.74 13.47 -20.84
CA PHE A 52 -7.35 13.27 -20.38
C PHE A 52 -6.51 14.55 -20.37
N LEU A 53 -6.81 15.52 -21.23
CA LEU A 53 -6.21 16.86 -21.18
C LEU A 53 -6.66 17.60 -19.92
N GLU A 54 -7.96 17.60 -19.59
CA GLU A 54 -8.50 18.19 -18.36
C GLU A 54 -7.92 17.55 -17.10
N LEU A 55 -7.69 16.23 -17.12
CA LEU A 55 -7.00 15.53 -16.04
C LEU A 55 -5.58 16.07 -15.80
N THR A 56 -4.91 16.66 -16.77
CA THR A 56 -3.63 17.36 -16.52
C THR A 56 -3.81 18.66 -15.73
N PHE A 57 -4.93 19.35 -15.92
CA PHE A 57 -5.27 20.57 -15.20
C PHE A 57 -5.74 20.28 -13.76
N TYR A 58 -6.35 19.12 -13.51
CA TYR A 58 -6.60 18.61 -12.15
C TYR A 58 -5.32 18.64 -11.31
N ASP A 59 -4.27 17.97 -11.79
CA ASP A 59 -3.00 17.90 -11.06
C ASP A 59 -2.33 19.26 -10.93
N ARG A 60 -2.45 20.13 -11.94
CA ARG A 60 -1.95 21.52 -11.87
C ARG A 60 -2.64 22.31 -10.77
N SER A 61 -3.97 22.26 -10.70
CA SER A 61 -4.79 22.89 -9.67
C SER A 61 -4.45 22.35 -8.27
N ALA A 62 -4.31 21.03 -8.14
CA ALA A 62 -3.95 20.40 -6.88
C ALA A 62 -2.55 20.74 -6.38
N LEU A 63 -1.57 20.84 -7.29
CA LEU A 63 -0.22 21.28 -6.94
C LEU A 63 -0.22 22.76 -6.51
N GLN A 64 -1.01 23.61 -7.18
CA GLN A 64 -1.20 25.01 -6.78
C GLN A 64 -1.81 25.11 -5.37
N TYR A 65 -2.82 24.31 -5.05
CA TYR A 65 -3.39 24.22 -3.69
C TYR A 65 -2.37 23.71 -2.66
N ALA A 66 -1.54 22.73 -3.03
CA ALA A 66 -0.47 22.22 -2.17
C ALA A 66 0.65 23.24 -1.93
N GLY A 67 0.76 24.29 -2.75
CA GLY A 67 1.83 25.29 -2.73
C GLY A 67 3.08 24.86 -3.51
N ALA A 68 2.94 23.90 -4.42
CA ALA A 68 4.03 23.35 -5.23
C ALA A 68 3.97 23.87 -6.67
N LYS A 69 5.16 24.09 -7.28
CA LYS A 69 5.30 24.46 -8.68
C LYS A 69 6.21 23.45 -9.37
N LEU A 70 5.75 22.90 -10.49
CA LEU A 70 6.52 22.00 -11.35
C LEU A 70 6.36 22.42 -12.82
N PRO A 71 7.32 22.09 -13.70
CA PRO A 71 7.17 22.27 -15.13
C PRO A 71 5.92 21.53 -15.64
N TYR A 72 5.12 22.18 -16.49
CA TYR A 72 3.86 21.61 -16.97
C TYR A 72 4.04 20.25 -17.66
N ARG A 73 5.14 20.03 -18.37
CA ARG A 73 5.47 18.73 -18.96
C ARG A 73 5.49 17.59 -17.93
N VAL A 74 6.13 17.81 -16.78
CA VAL A 74 6.19 16.81 -15.70
C VAL A 74 4.80 16.55 -15.12
N VAL A 75 3.98 17.61 -14.98
CA VAL A 75 2.60 17.52 -14.50
C VAL A 75 1.73 16.74 -15.47
N ALA A 76 1.81 17.05 -16.77
CA ALA A 76 1.02 16.40 -17.81
C ALA A 76 1.39 14.91 -17.95
N GLU A 77 2.69 14.57 -18.05
CA GLU A 77 3.16 13.18 -18.12
C GLU A 77 2.76 12.40 -16.86
N THR A 78 2.95 12.98 -15.68
CA THR A 78 2.59 12.32 -14.40
C THR A 78 1.09 12.09 -14.29
N SER A 79 0.29 13.10 -14.61
CA SER A 79 -1.17 13.02 -14.52
C SER A 79 -1.72 11.99 -15.50
N PHE A 80 -1.27 12.03 -16.76
CA PHE A 80 -1.70 11.09 -17.79
C PHE A 80 -1.41 9.63 -17.39
N ILE A 81 -0.19 9.31 -16.95
CA ILE A 81 0.18 7.96 -16.50
C ILE A 81 -0.62 7.56 -15.26
N ALA A 82 -0.81 8.48 -14.31
CA ALA A 82 -1.54 8.21 -13.08
C ALA A 82 -3.01 7.88 -13.35
N PHE A 83 -3.67 8.62 -14.24
CA PHE A 83 -5.08 8.42 -14.57
C PHE A 83 -5.33 7.23 -15.49
N ALA A 84 -4.47 7.00 -16.49
CA ALA A 84 -4.54 5.81 -17.33
C ALA A 84 -4.48 4.52 -16.48
N LEU A 85 -3.62 4.53 -15.45
CA LEU A 85 -3.51 3.42 -14.51
C LEU A 85 -4.69 3.35 -13.55
N SER A 86 -5.12 4.47 -12.94
CA SER A 86 -6.19 4.47 -11.95
C SER A 86 -7.54 4.07 -12.53
N ASN A 87 -7.85 4.51 -13.75
CA ASN A 87 -9.10 4.18 -14.43
C ASN A 87 -9.14 2.68 -14.75
N THR A 88 -7.99 2.05 -15.06
CA THR A 88 -7.93 0.62 -15.37
C THR A 88 -7.94 -0.26 -14.11
N MET A 89 -7.09 0.02 -13.13
CA MET A 89 -6.90 -0.85 -11.96
C MET A 89 -7.87 -0.58 -10.80
N GLY A 90 -8.58 0.55 -10.82
CA GLY A 90 -9.36 1.03 -9.68
C GLY A 90 -8.46 1.52 -8.52
N LEU A 91 -9.11 1.77 -7.37
CA LEU A 91 -8.46 2.36 -6.18
C LEU A 91 -7.62 3.60 -6.53
N GLY A 92 -8.19 4.55 -7.28
CA GLY A 92 -7.42 5.61 -7.94
C GLY A 92 -6.54 6.46 -7.03
N VAL A 93 -6.97 6.68 -5.78
CA VAL A 93 -6.15 7.36 -4.74
C VAL A 93 -4.86 6.60 -4.44
N LEU A 94 -4.89 5.26 -4.45
CA LEU A 94 -3.74 4.41 -4.15
C LEU A 94 -2.89 4.16 -5.41
N THR A 95 -3.51 3.78 -6.52
CA THR A 95 -2.81 3.43 -7.77
C THR A 95 -2.25 4.67 -8.47
N GLY A 96 -3.08 5.67 -8.72
CA GLY A 96 -2.66 6.97 -9.27
C GLY A 96 -1.86 7.80 -8.25
N GLY A 97 -2.13 7.66 -6.96
CA GLY A 97 -1.32 8.30 -5.91
C GLY A 97 0.11 7.76 -5.86
N ALA A 98 0.32 6.45 -6.02
CA ALA A 98 1.66 5.86 -6.07
C ALA A 98 2.50 6.40 -7.24
N VAL A 99 1.88 6.62 -8.41
CA VAL A 99 2.53 7.25 -9.57
C VAL A 99 2.96 8.69 -9.23
N ARG A 100 2.05 9.51 -8.70
CA ARG A 100 2.33 10.89 -8.29
C ARG A 100 3.42 10.98 -7.23
N MET A 101 3.35 10.14 -6.20
CA MET A 101 4.36 10.05 -5.14
C MET A 101 5.76 9.78 -5.69
N ARG A 102 5.86 9.04 -6.79
CA ARG A 102 7.12 8.66 -7.40
C ARG A 102 7.65 9.72 -8.35
N LEU A 103 6.81 10.20 -9.27
CA LEU A 103 7.22 11.15 -10.30
C LEU A 103 7.41 12.56 -9.74
N TYR A 104 6.47 13.06 -8.95
CA TYR A 104 6.62 14.35 -8.29
C TYR A 104 7.73 14.31 -7.22
N GLY A 105 7.89 13.17 -6.54
CA GLY A 105 9.00 12.97 -5.61
C GLY A 105 10.36 13.02 -6.31
N ALA A 106 10.47 12.45 -7.51
CA ALA A 106 11.69 12.53 -8.32
C ALA A 106 11.93 13.93 -8.92
N ALA A 107 10.87 14.71 -9.11
CA ALA A 107 10.94 16.12 -9.48
C ALA A 107 11.26 17.04 -8.28
N GLY A 108 11.50 16.50 -7.09
CA GLY A 108 11.92 17.23 -5.89
C GLY A 108 10.80 17.63 -4.93
N LEU A 109 9.55 17.20 -5.16
CA LEU A 109 8.46 17.50 -4.22
C LEU A 109 8.48 16.55 -3.02
N GLU A 110 8.20 17.13 -1.84
CA GLU A 110 8.03 16.34 -0.63
C GLU A 110 6.72 15.53 -0.64
N ALA A 111 6.77 14.32 -0.06
CA ALA A 111 5.63 13.42 0.10
C ALA A 111 4.37 14.10 0.69
N GLY A 112 4.52 15.01 1.66
CA GLY A 112 3.38 15.70 2.28
C GLY A 112 2.64 16.62 1.31
N MET A 113 3.36 17.34 0.45
CA MET A 113 2.75 18.19 -0.58
C MET A 113 2.03 17.34 -1.63
N ILE A 114 2.64 16.22 -2.02
CA ILE A 114 2.04 15.29 -2.99
C ILE A 114 0.77 14.66 -2.41
N SER A 115 0.79 14.23 -1.14
CA SER A 115 -0.40 13.69 -0.46
C SER A 115 -1.53 14.72 -0.35
N ARG A 116 -1.21 16.00 -0.08
CA ARG A 116 -2.20 17.08 -0.09
C ARG A 116 -2.82 17.25 -1.47
N ALA A 117 -2.01 17.21 -2.53
CA ALA A 117 -2.50 17.28 -3.91
C ALA A 117 -3.39 16.06 -4.27
N ILE A 118 -2.98 14.85 -3.88
CA ILE A 118 -3.78 13.62 -4.09
C ILE A 118 -5.14 13.72 -3.37
N ALA A 119 -5.14 14.15 -2.11
CA ALA A 119 -6.38 14.31 -1.34
C ALA A 119 -7.29 15.38 -1.95
N PHE A 120 -6.72 16.52 -2.35
CA PHE A 120 -7.45 17.59 -3.00
C PHE A 120 -8.09 17.13 -4.32
N ASN A 121 -7.34 16.40 -5.16
CA ASN A 121 -7.88 15.80 -6.39
C ASN A 121 -9.04 14.83 -6.11
N ALA A 122 -8.88 13.93 -5.13
CA ALA A 122 -9.91 12.95 -4.81
C ALA A 122 -11.21 13.61 -4.33
N ILE A 123 -11.10 14.62 -3.47
CA ILE A 123 -12.24 15.40 -2.97
C ILE A 123 -12.85 16.21 -4.11
N GLY A 124 -12.03 16.93 -4.89
CA GLY A 124 -12.47 17.75 -6.01
C GLY A 124 -13.18 16.97 -7.11
N PHE A 125 -12.71 15.76 -7.42
CA PHE A 125 -13.35 14.84 -8.35
C PHE A 125 -14.72 14.37 -7.81
N THR A 126 -14.78 13.96 -6.53
CA THR A 126 -16.02 13.49 -5.90
C THR A 126 -17.08 14.59 -5.85
N ILE A 127 -16.72 15.80 -5.42
CA ILE A 127 -17.61 16.96 -5.42
C ILE A 127 -18.00 17.31 -6.85
N GLY A 128 -17.05 17.27 -7.79
CA GLY A 128 -17.28 17.51 -9.20
C GLY A 128 -18.36 16.61 -9.81
N ILE A 129 -18.26 15.29 -9.60
CA ILE A 129 -19.28 14.34 -10.06
C ILE A 129 -20.66 14.67 -9.49
N VAL A 130 -20.72 15.01 -8.19
CA VAL A 130 -21.99 15.37 -7.53
C VAL A 130 -22.58 16.64 -8.12
N VAL A 131 -21.74 17.66 -8.38
CA VAL A 131 -22.17 18.94 -8.98
C VAL A 131 -22.64 18.75 -10.42
N VAL A 132 -21.92 17.97 -11.23
CA VAL A 132 -22.31 17.66 -12.62
C VAL A 132 -23.59 16.83 -12.66
N GLY A 133 -23.71 15.83 -11.78
CA GLY A 133 -24.93 15.07 -11.59
C GLY A 133 -26.10 15.98 -11.20
N ALA A 134 -25.92 16.89 -10.24
CA ALA A 134 -26.94 17.86 -9.84
C ALA A 134 -27.33 18.82 -10.98
N ALA A 135 -26.36 19.32 -11.76
CA ALA A 135 -26.61 20.14 -12.95
C ALA A 135 -27.44 19.38 -13.99
N SER A 136 -27.13 18.11 -14.21
CA SER A 136 -27.88 17.27 -15.14
C SER A 136 -29.36 17.12 -14.76
N LEU A 137 -29.69 17.10 -13.45
CA LEU A 137 -31.07 16.98 -12.97
C LEU A 137 -31.91 18.23 -13.27
N VAL A 138 -31.29 19.40 -13.44
CA VAL A 138 -32.03 20.65 -13.75
C VAL A 138 -32.76 20.54 -15.10
N TRP A 139 -32.14 19.88 -16.07
CA TRP A 139 -32.67 19.71 -17.44
C TRP A 139 -33.12 18.27 -17.76
N GLY A 140 -32.58 17.27 -17.06
CA GLY A 140 -32.81 15.85 -17.30
C GLY A 140 -33.65 15.12 -16.23
N ALA A 141 -34.20 15.83 -15.23
CA ALA A 141 -34.96 15.20 -14.12
C ALA A 141 -36.09 14.28 -14.58
N GLY A 142 -36.77 14.58 -15.70
CA GLY A 142 -37.87 13.75 -16.20
C GLY A 142 -37.45 12.31 -16.53
N ALA A 143 -36.29 12.15 -17.19
CA ALA A 143 -35.76 10.83 -17.54
C ALA A 143 -35.25 10.07 -16.30
N VAL A 144 -34.63 10.78 -15.35
CA VAL A 144 -34.09 10.17 -14.11
C VAL A 144 -35.21 9.81 -13.13
N ALA A 145 -36.29 10.60 -13.06
CA ALA A 145 -37.46 10.37 -12.22
C ALA A 145 -38.09 9.00 -12.47
N ALA A 146 -38.20 8.59 -13.73
CA ALA A 146 -38.76 7.30 -14.12
C ALA A 146 -37.97 6.11 -13.55
N MET A 147 -36.65 6.26 -13.39
CA MET A 147 -35.79 5.20 -12.85
C MET A 147 -35.81 5.13 -11.32
N VAL A 148 -35.83 6.28 -10.64
CA VAL A 148 -35.70 6.35 -9.17
C VAL A 148 -37.07 6.30 -8.46
N GLY A 149 -38.17 6.46 -9.19
CA GLY A 149 -39.52 6.50 -8.63
C GLY A 149 -39.81 7.78 -7.83
N LEU A 150 -39.09 8.86 -8.11
CA LEU A 150 -39.25 10.18 -7.47
C LEU A 150 -39.87 11.18 -8.45
N SER A 151 -40.57 12.20 -7.93
CA SER A 151 -41.14 13.23 -8.79
C SER A 151 -40.03 14.05 -9.48
N PRO A 152 -40.20 14.41 -10.77
CA PRO A 152 -39.23 15.26 -11.47
C PRO A 152 -38.99 16.61 -10.76
N GLY A 153 -40.03 17.16 -10.13
CA GLY A 153 -39.96 18.39 -9.35
C GLY A 153 -39.04 18.28 -8.14
N LEU A 154 -39.11 17.16 -7.39
CA LEU A 154 -38.23 16.91 -6.26
C LEU A 154 -36.77 16.72 -6.70
N LEU A 155 -36.53 15.97 -7.78
CA LEU A 155 -35.18 15.78 -8.32
C LEU A 155 -34.57 17.11 -8.80
N LYS A 156 -35.36 17.96 -9.45
CA LYS A 156 -34.95 19.29 -9.87
C LYS A 156 -34.63 20.18 -8.66
N ALA A 157 -35.47 20.17 -7.63
CA ALA A 157 -35.25 20.92 -6.40
C ALA A 157 -33.97 20.46 -5.68
N LEU A 158 -33.72 19.15 -5.61
CA LEU A 158 -32.50 18.59 -5.04
C LEU A 158 -31.27 19.00 -5.85
N GLY A 159 -31.34 18.93 -7.18
CA GLY A 159 -30.28 19.40 -8.07
C GLY A 159 -29.93 20.87 -7.83
N VAL A 160 -30.95 21.75 -7.80
CA VAL A 160 -30.77 23.18 -7.49
C VAL A 160 -30.19 23.38 -6.10
N ALA A 161 -30.65 22.66 -5.08
CA ALA A 161 -30.12 22.77 -3.72
C ALA A 161 -28.62 22.40 -3.64
N VAL A 162 -28.19 21.35 -4.33
CA VAL A 162 -26.78 20.95 -4.40
C VAL A 162 -25.93 22.00 -5.15
N LEU A 163 -26.45 22.57 -6.25
CA LEU A 163 -25.76 23.64 -6.97
C LEU A 163 -25.61 24.92 -6.11
N LEU A 164 -26.65 25.30 -5.37
CA LEU A 164 -26.60 26.41 -4.42
C LEU A 164 -25.64 26.14 -3.28
N ALA A 165 -25.59 24.90 -2.76
CA ALA A 165 -24.63 24.50 -1.74
C ALA A 165 -23.18 24.57 -2.25
N ALA A 166 -22.92 24.15 -3.49
CA ALA A 166 -21.61 24.26 -4.13
C ALA A 166 -21.20 25.73 -4.33
N ALA A 167 -22.12 26.58 -4.79
CA ALA A 167 -21.89 28.02 -4.90
C ALA A 167 -21.63 28.67 -3.52
N GLY A 168 -22.40 28.28 -2.50
CA GLY A 168 -22.20 28.69 -1.12
C GLY A 168 -20.84 28.28 -0.58
N PHE A 169 -20.38 27.05 -0.87
CA PHE A 169 -19.05 26.58 -0.51
C PHE A 169 -17.93 27.40 -1.16
N VAL A 170 -18.05 27.75 -2.45
CA VAL A 170 -17.11 28.67 -3.11
C VAL A 170 -17.15 30.07 -2.45
N GLY A 171 -18.33 30.51 -2.02
CA GLY A 171 -18.52 31.72 -1.22
C GLY A 171 -17.77 31.70 0.11
N VAL A 172 -17.85 30.60 0.87
CA VAL A 172 -17.10 30.39 2.12
C VAL A 172 -15.59 30.39 1.86
N CYS A 173 -15.14 29.86 0.72
CA CYS A 173 -13.73 29.88 0.32
C CYS A 173 -13.19 31.30 0.01
N ARG A 174 -14.03 32.34 -0.04
CA ARG A 174 -13.57 33.74 -0.19
C ARG A 174 -12.83 34.24 1.04
N GLY A 175 -13.12 33.68 2.22
CA GLY A 175 -12.41 33.97 3.47
C GLY A 175 -10.96 33.48 3.49
N GLY A 176 -10.59 32.55 2.60
CA GLY A 176 -9.22 32.19 2.22
C GLY A 176 -8.23 31.90 3.36
N GLY A 177 -7.91 30.62 3.58
CA GLY A 177 -6.73 30.23 4.37
C GLY A 177 -6.95 29.99 5.85
N ASP A 178 -8.19 30.13 6.35
CA ASP A 178 -8.55 29.70 7.70
C ASP A 178 -8.62 28.16 7.78
N ASP A 179 -8.10 27.63 8.89
CA ASP A 179 -8.21 26.22 9.23
C ASP A 179 -9.62 25.95 9.75
N LEU A 180 -10.47 25.35 8.91
CA LEU A 180 -11.78 24.88 9.34
C LEU A 180 -11.58 23.71 10.31
N ARG A 181 -11.88 23.93 11.60
CA ARG A 181 -11.79 22.89 12.63
C ARG A 181 -13.12 22.14 12.71
N VAL A 182 -13.18 20.95 12.11
CA VAL A 182 -14.36 20.07 12.20
C VAL A 182 -13.99 18.81 12.97
N ALA A 183 -14.65 18.57 14.10
CA ALA A 183 -14.51 17.34 14.89
C ALA A 183 -13.05 16.93 15.19
N GLY A 184 -12.17 17.92 15.48
CA GLY A 184 -10.74 17.70 15.76
C GLY A 184 -9.80 17.73 14.54
N TRP A 185 -10.32 17.88 13.32
CA TRP A 185 -9.56 17.99 12.08
C TRP A 185 -9.43 19.44 11.65
N SER A 186 -8.22 19.94 11.38
CA SER A 186 -8.00 21.23 10.73
C SER A 186 -7.87 21.05 9.21
N LEU A 187 -8.89 21.49 8.46
CA LEU A 187 -8.86 21.50 7.00
C LEU A 187 -8.61 22.92 6.50
N ARG A 188 -7.49 23.12 5.81
CA ARG A 188 -7.19 24.39 5.16
C ARG A 188 -8.04 24.54 3.91
N LEU A 189 -8.96 25.50 3.91
CA LEU A 189 -9.83 25.75 2.76
C LEU A 189 -9.02 26.28 1.55
N PRO A 190 -9.34 25.85 0.32
CA PRO A 190 -8.78 26.46 -0.88
C PRO A 190 -9.25 27.91 -1.03
N SER A 191 -8.55 28.70 -1.85
CA SER A 191 -9.08 30.01 -2.26
C SER A 191 -10.31 29.83 -3.16
N ALA A 192 -11.23 30.79 -3.16
CA ALA A 192 -12.41 30.75 -4.02
C ALA A 192 -12.07 30.55 -5.50
N SER A 193 -10.97 31.14 -5.99
CA SER A 193 -10.48 30.94 -7.36
C SER A 193 -10.10 29.48 -7.64
N ILE A 194 -9.34 28.85 -6.74
CA ILE A 194 -8.91 27.46 -6.90
C ILE A 194 -10.12 26.52 -6.78
N ALA A 195 -11.06 26.80 -5.87
CA ALA A 195 -12.28 26.02 -5.72
C ALA A 195 -13.14 26.09 -7.00
N ALA A 196 -13.37 27.28 -7.55
CA ALA A 196 -14.14 27.47 -8.77
C ALA A 196 -13.45 26.84 -9.99
N GLN A 197 -12.12 27.02 -10.13
CA GLN A 197 -11.34 26.36 -11.18
C GLN A 197 -11.43 24.85 -11.08
N GLN A 198 -11.29 24.29 -9.88
CA GLN A 198 -11.37 22.85 -9.67
C GLN A 198 -12.76 22.31 -10.05
N LEU A 199 -13.84 22.99 -9.69
CA LEU A 199 -15.19 22.59 -10.08
C LEU A 199 -15.39 22.65 -11.60
N LEU A 200 -14.87 23.69 -12.26
CA LEU A 200 -14.95 23.80 -13.72
C LEU A 200 -14.18 22.69 -14.42
N ILE A 201 -12.92 22.45 -14.01
CA ILE A 201 -12.09 21.37 -14.53
C ILE A 201 -12.81 20.02 -14.34
N SER A 202 -13.35 19.78 -13.15
CA SER A 202 -14.12 18.56 -12.88
C SER A 202 -15.36 18.44 -13.76
N ALA A 203 -16.05 19.56 -14.04
CA ALA A 203 -17.22 19.56 -14.89
C ALA A 203 -16.89 19.22 -16.34
N VAL A 204 -15.85 19.84 -16.90
CA VAL A 204 -15.43 19.56 -18.28
C VAL A 204 -14.96 18.12 -18.43
N ASP A 205 -14.18 17.60 -17.47
CA ASP A 205 -13.74 16.20 -17.46
C ASP A 205 -14.91 15.20 -17.47
N VAL A 206 -15.84 15.31 -16.49
CA VAL A 206 -16.97 14.37 -16.40
C VAL A 206 -17.88 14.46 -17.62
N VAL A 207 -18.11 15.67 -18.15
CA VAL A 207 -18.91 15.88 -19.37
C VAL A 207 -18.21 15.30 -20.61
N ALA A 208 -16.91 15.49 -20.76
CA ALA A 208 -16.13 14.92 -21.87
C ALA A 208 -16.08 13.39 -21.79
N ALA A 209 -15.91 12.83 -20.59
CA ALA A 209 -15.92 11.39 -20.36
C ALA A 209 -17.31 10.78 -20.64
N ALA A 210 -18.38 11.49 -20.27
CA ALA A 210 -19.75 11.11 -20.62
C ALA A 210 -19.97 11.18 -22.14
N ALA A 211 -19.51 12.25 -22.80
CA ALA A 211 -19.61 12.41 -24.25
C ALA A 211 -18.91 11.27 -25.01
N ALA A 212 -17.77 10.78 -24.51
CA ALA A 212 -17.06 9.67 -25.11
C ALA A 212 -17.89 8.37 -25.19
N LEU A 213 -18.81 8.13 -24.23
CA LEU A 213 -19.75 7.01 -24.29
C LEU A 213 -21.05 7.39 -25.03
N TRP A 214 -21.57 8.59 -24.80
CA TRP A 214 -22.84 9.04 -25.39
C TRP A 214 -22.81 9.03 -26.91
N VAL A 215 -21.70 9.47 -27.53
CA VAL A 215 -21.55 9.49 -28.99
C VAL A 215 -21.58 8.07 -29.58
N LEU A 216 -21.21 7.04 -28.82
CA LEU A 216 -21.27 5.64 -29.26
C LEU A 216 -22.69 5.06 -29.21
N LEU A 217 -23.65 5.74 -28.60
CA LEU A 217 -25.04 5.31 -28.57
C LEU A 217 -25.76 5.69 -29.89
N PRO A 218 -26.83 4.98 -30.25
CA PRO A 218 -27.66 5.35 -31.39
C PRO A 218 -28.19 6.79 -31.27
N GLU A 219 -28.21 7.50 -32.40
CA GLU A 219 -28.67 8.89 -32.45
C GLU A 219 -30.11 9.03 -31.93
N GLY A 220 -30.35 10.08 -31.14
CA GLY A 220 -31.68 10.39 -30.61
C GLY A 220 -32.16 9.49 -29.47
N ALA A 221 -31.39 8.46 -29.07
CA ALA A 221 -31.87 7.52 -28.06
C ALA A 221 -32.07 8.16 -26.68
N VAL A 222 -31.11 8.97 -26.23
CA VAL A 222 -31.17 9.71 -24.95
C VAL A 222 -30.59 11.10 -25.10
N SER A 223 -31.26 12.11 -24.53
CA SER A 223 -30.72 13.48 -24.49
C SER A 223 -29.41 13.54 -23.70
N PHE A 224 -28.45 14.34 -24.17
CA PHE A 224 -27.13 14.45 -23.53
C PHE A 224 -27.20 14.85 -22.05
N PRO A 225 -28.03 15.82 -21.61
CA PRO A 225 -28.15 16.16 -20.19
C PRO A 225 -28.63 14.99 -19.32
N ALA A 226 -29.64 14.22 -19.78
CA ALA A 226 -30.10 13.05 -19.04
C ALA A 226 -29.01 11.96 -18.95
N PHE A 227 -28.29 11.76 -20.06
CA PHE A 227 -27.18 10.80 -20.10
C PHE A 227 -26.06 11.15 -19.13
N VAL A 228 -25.66 12.43 -19.04
CA VAL A 228 -24.66 12.91 -18.07
C VAL A 228 -25.08 12.60 -16.63
N GLY A 229 -26.36 12.67 -16.32
CA GLY A 229 -26.89 12.30 -15.01
C GLY A 229 -26.74 10.82 -14.70
N PHE A 230 -27.14 9.96 -15.63
CA PHE A 230 -26.97 8.51 -15.48
C PHE A 230 -25.49 8.12 -15.39
N TYR A 231 -24.64 8.72 -16.23
CA TYR A 231 -23.20 8.50 -16.25
C TYR A 231 -22.54 8.91 -14.93
N SER A 232 -22.90 10.09 -14.39
CA SER A 232 -22.40 10.58 -13.10
C SER A 232 -22.77 9.64 -11.96
N LEU A 233 -24.00 9.12 -11.96
CA LEU A 233 -24.44 8.11 -10.98
C LEU A 233 -23.64 6.81 -11.10
N ALA A 234 -23.42 6.32 -12.32
CA ALA A 234 -22.67 5.08 -12.56
C ALA A 234 -21.21 5.19 -12.13
N ILE A 235 -20.54 6.32 -12.42
CA ILE A 235 -19.18 6.55 -11.93
C ILE A 235 -19.16 6.67 -10.40
N ALA A 236 -20.08 7.43 -9.80
CA ALA A 236 -20.13 7.58 -8.34
C ALA A 236 -20.26 6.22 -7.65
N LEU A 237 -21.20 5.37 -8.08
CA LEU A 237 -21.38 4.02 -7.55
C LEU A 237 -20.17 3.12 -7.84
N GLY A 238 -19.58 3.22 -9.03
CA GLY A 238 -18.36 2.51 -9.39
C GLY A 238 -17.18 2.85 -8.47
N VAL A 239 -16.96 4.14 -8.17
CA VAL A 239 -15.90 4.61 -7.27
C VAL A 239 -16.15 4.13 -5.83
N ILE A 240 -17.39 4.27 -5.34
CA ILE A 240 -17.81 3.84 -4.01
C ILE A 240 -17.63 2.32 -3.82
N SER A 241 -17.86 1.53 -4.87
CA SER A 241 -17.74 0.07 -4.82
C SER A 241 -16.29 -0.43 -4.66
N HIS A 242 -15.30 0.42 -4.96
CA HIS A 242 -13.88 0.05 -5.06
C HIS A 242 -13.58 -1.12 -6.01
N VAL A 243 -14.52 -1.53 -6.86
CA VAL A 243 -14.30 -2.56 -7.88
C VAL A 243 -13.28 -2.03 -8.91
N PRO A 244 -12.28 -2.82 -9.31
CA PRO A 244 -11.31 -2.44 -10.34
C PRO A 244 -11.99 -1.93 -11.62
N GLY A 245 -11.66 -0.70 -12.03
CA GLY A 245 -12.29 -0.02 -13.16
C GLY A 245 -13.80 0.22 -13.04
N GLY A 246 -14.42 -0.01 -11.87
CA GLY A 246 -15.88 0.01 -11.72
C GLY A 246 -16.59 -1.04 -12.59
N LEU A 247 -15.87 -2.09 -13.03
CA LEU A 247 -16.39 -3.13 -13.91
C LEU A 247 -17.59 -3.83 -13.29
N GLY A 248 -18.63 -4.05 -14.08
CA GLY A 248 -19.89 -4.63 -13.66
C GLY A 248 -20.82 -3.60 -13.04
N VAL A 249 -20.38 -2.81 -12.05
CA VAL A 249 -21.23 -1.79 -11.39
C VAL A 249 -21.62 -0.69 -12.38
N PHE A 250 -20.65 -0.15 -13.12
CA PHE A 250 -20.89 0.90 -14.11
C PHE A 250 -21.85 0.42 -15.21
N GLU A 251 -21.57 -0.76 -15.79
CA GLU A 251 -22.39 -1.38 -16.83
C GLU A 251 -23.81 -1.68 -16.34
N SER A 252 -23.96 -2.18 -15.11
CA SER A 252 -25.26 -2.48 -14.53
C SER A 252 -26.13 -1.24 -14.39
N VAL A 253 -25.57 -0.13 -13.92
CA VAL A 253 -26.29 1.13 -13.80
C VAL A 253 -26.69 1.65 -15.19
N MET A 254 -25.80 1.56 -16.18
CA MET A 254 -26.12 1.96 -17.56
C MET A 254 -27.23 1.10 -18.18
N LEU A 255 -27.17 -0.22 -18.02
CA LEU A 255 -28.19 -1.17 -18.51
C LEU A 255 -29.56 -0.96 -17.87
N LEU A 256 -29.59 -0.61 -16.58
CA LEU A 256 -30.83 -0.31 -15.87
C LEU A 256 -31.39 1.06 -16.27
N ALA A 257 -30.55 2.08 -16.38
CA ALA A 257 -30.96 3.43 -16.71
C ALA A 257 -31.45 3.56 -18.16
N LEU A 258 -30.77 2.90 -19.10
CA LEU A 258 -30.97 3.09 -20.53
C LEU A 258 -31.65 1.89 -21.20
N GLY A 259 -31.80 0.77 -20.52
CA GLY A 259 -32.27 -0.47 -21.14
C GLY A 259 -33.75 -0.51 -21.53
N HIS A 260 -34.51 0.56 -21.30
CA HIS A 260 -35.85 0.77 -21.89
C HIS A 260 -35.82 1.72 -23.10
N GLN A 261 -34.76 2.50 -23.26
CA GLN A 261 -34.61 3.54 -24.29
C GLN A 261 -33.69 3.10 -25.43
N VAL A 262 -32.68 2.28 -25.11
CA VAL A 262 -31.70 1.75 -26.06
C VAL A 262 -31.82 0.22 -26.08
N PRO A 263 -31.90 -0.42 -27.26
CA PRO A 263 -31.80 -1.86 -27.37
C PRO A 263 -30.53 -2.37 -26.69
N ALA A 264 -30.65 -3.43 -25.90
CA ALA A 264 -29.58 -3.84 -25.00
C ALA A 264 -28.27 -4.18 -25.74
N HIS A 265 -28.33 -4.74 -26.95
CA HIS A 265 -27.14 -5.05 -27.77
C HIS A 265 -26.36 -3.81 -28.22
N HIS A 266 -27.06 -2.73 -28.60
CA HIS A 266 -26.41 -1.45 -28.93
C HIS A 266 -25.74 -0.84 -27.69
N LEU A 267 -26.41 -0.87 -26.54
CA LEU A 267 -25.85 -0.35 -25.30
C LEU A 267 -24.61 -1.13 -24.85
N VAL A 268 -24.66 -2.47 -24.87
CA VAL A 268 -23.50 -3.31 -24.53
C VAL A 268 -22.35 -3.08 -25.51
N SER A 269 -22.62 -2.95 -26.81
CA SER A 269 -21.58 -2.65 -27.81
C SER A 269 -20.89 -1.31 -27.56
N ALA A 270 -21.66 -0.26 -27.23
CA ALA A 270 -21.14 1.06 -26.88
C ALA A 270 -20.30 1.01 -25.60
N LEU A 271 -20.73 0.26 -24.58
CA LEU A 271 -19.97 0.07 -23.34
C LEU A 271 -18.62 -0.63 -23.58
N VAL A 272 -18.59 -1.67 -24.42
CA VAL A 272 -17.35 -2.37 -24.78
C VAL A 272 -16.39 -1.44 -25.53
N LEU A 273 -16.89 -0.72 -26.54
CA LEU A 273 -16.09 0.27 -27.28
C LEU A 273 -15.58 1.39 -26.37
N TYR A 274 -16.41 1.89 -25.47
CA TYR A 274 -16.01 2.90 -24.49
C TYR A 274 -14.91 2.39 -23.56
N ARG A 275 -14.94 1.12 -23.11
CA ARG A 275 -13.84 0.54 -22.33
C ARG A 275 -12.55 0.46 -23.16
N ALA A 276 -12.62 0.08 -24.42
CA ALA A 276 -11.47 0.06 -25.31
C ALA A 276 -10.87 1.46 -25.51
N ILE A 277 -11.70 2.47 -25.76
CA ILE A 277 -11.27 3.83 -26.07
C ILE A 277 -10.84 4.60 -24.81
N TYR A 278 -11.62 4.55 -23.73
CA TYR A 278 -11.39 5.40 -22.55
C TYR A 278 -10.44 4.78 -21.51
N HIS A 279 -10.27 3.45 -21.51
CA HIS A 279 -9.43 2.75 -20.52
C HIS A 279 -8.19 2.12 -21.17
N LEU A 280 -8.39 1.29 -22.19
CA LEU A 280 -7.30 0.52 -22.79
C LEU A 280 -6.36 1.39 -23.64
N LEU A 281 -6.90 2.27 -24.50
CA LEU A 281 -6.09 3.12 -25.36
C LEU A 281 -5.15 4.06 -24.56
N PRO A 282 -5.62 4.81 -23.53
CA PRO A 282 -4.74 5.61 -22.69
C PRO A 282 -3.68 4.78 -21.96
N LEU A 283 -4.00 3.55 -21.54
CA LEU A 283 -3.03 2.66 -20.92
C LEU A 283 -1.91 2.26 -21.91
N VAL A 284 -2.26 1.92 -23.15
CA VAL A 284 -1.30 1.61 -24.22
C VAL A 284 -0.40 2.83 -24.50
N LEU A 285 -0.99 4.03 -24.60
CA LEU A 285 -0.23 5.27 -24.78
C LEU A 285 0.70 5.56 -23.59
N ALA A 286 0.26 5.32 -22.36
CA ALA A 286 1.07 5.49 -21.16
C ALA A 286 2.27 4.53 -21.13
N LEU A 287 2.08 3.28 -21.57
CA LEU A 287 3.17 2.32 -21.78
C LEU A 287 4.16 2.81 -22.84
N GLY A 288 3.65 3.31 -23.98
CA GLY A 288 4.48 3.89 -25.04
C GLY A 288 5.36 5.03 -24.54
N LEU A 289 4.79 5.97 -23.78
CA LEU A 289 5.53 7.08 -23.16
C LEU A 289 6.65 6.59 -22.24
N LEU A 290 6.40 5.54 -21.44
CA LEU A 290 7.43 4.96 -20.58
C LEU A 290 8.53 4.27 -21.37
N VAL A 291 8.20 3.52 -22.43
CA VAL A 291 9.18 2.88 -23.31
C VAL A 291 10.06 3.93 -23.98
N LEU A 292 9.48 5.02 -24.50
CA LEU A 292 10.23 6.16 -25.04
C LEU A 292 11.19 6.75 -24.00
N SER A 293 10.74 6.89 -22.76
CA SER A 293 11.58 7.37 -21.65
C SER A 293 12.73 6.40 -21.31
N GLU A 294 12.56 5.08 -21.53
CA GLU A 294 13.62 4.09 -21.33
C GLU A 294 14.72 4.18 -22.39
N LEU A 295 14.35 4.45 -23.64
CA LEU A 295 15.27 4.57 -24.76
C LEU A 295 16.17 5.82 -24.63
N GLN A 296 15.66 6.89 -24.01
CA GLN A 296 16.37 8.16 -23.82
C GLN A 296 17.30 8.19 -22.57
N ARG A 297 17.56 7.04 -21.92
CA ARG A 297 18.23 6.98 -20.60
C ARG A 297 19.70 7.40 -20.55
N GLY A 298 20.41 7.47 -21.67
CA GLY A 298 21.85 7.81 -21.72
C GLY A 298 22.20 9.18 -21.14
N ALA A 299 21.23 10.11 -21.05
CA ALA A 299 21.39 11.46 -20.50
C ALA A 299 20.28 11.85 -19.48
N ALA A 300 19.64 10.85 -18.84
CA ALA A 300 18.32 11.02 -18.22
C ALA A 300 18.29 11.72 -16.84
N THR A 301 17.38 12.69 -16.74
CA THR A 301 16.98 13.38 -15.49
C THR A 301 16.41 12.39 -14.45
N PRO A 302 16.39 12.75 -13.15
CA PRO A 302 15.78 11.94 -12.09
C PRO A 302 14.33 11.53 -12.38
N VAL A 303 13.56 12.41 -13.04
CA VAL A 303 12.16 12.18 -13.43
C VAL A 303 12.07 11.07 -14.48
N VAL A 304 12.93 11.06 -15.49
CA VAL A 304 12.95 9.99 -16.52
C VAL A 304 13.30 8.64 -15.90
N ARG A 305 14.25 8.59 -14.96
CA ARG A 305 14.56 7.35 -14.21
C ARG A 305 13.37 6.89 -13.37
N ALA A 306 12.66 7.82 -12.73
CA ALA A 306 11.47 7.53 -11.93
C ALA A 306 10.29 7.05 -12.78
N ALA A 307 10.03 7.70 -13.92
CA ALA A 307 9.01 7.31 -14.89
C ALA A 307 9.26 5.91 -15.39
N ALA A 308 10.48 5.68 -15.86
CA ALA A 308 10.85 4.38 -16.33
C ALA A 308 10.67 3.32 -15.24
N SER A 309 11.02 3.62 -13.98
CA SER A 309 10.80 2.69 -12.87
C SER A 309 9.32 2.36 -12.56
N LEU A 310 8.34 2.96 -13.24
CA LEU A 310 6.92 2.59 -13.21
C LEU A 310 6.55 1.52 -14.25
N SER A 311 7.39 1.20 -15.23
CA SER A 311 7.02 0.23 -16.28
C SER A 311 6.55 -1.13 -15.74
N PRO A 312 7.13 -1.73 -14.67
CA PRO A 312 6.63 -2.99 -14.13
C PRO A 312 5.20 -2.92 -13.60
N LEU A 313 4.77 -1.73 -13.14
CA LEU A 313 3.39 -1.50 -12.69
C LEU A 313 2.42 -1.45 -13.88
N LEU A 314 2.75 -0.68 -14.92
CA LEU A 314 1.93 -0.61 -16.13
C LEU A 314 1.92 -1.94 -16.89
N LEU A 315 3.09 -2.58 -17.04
CA LEU A 315 3.22 -3.91 -17.66
C LEU A 315 2.41 -4.95 -16.90
N SER A 316 2.40 -4.91 -15.56
CA SER A 316 1.51 -5.77 -14.76
C SER A 316 0.04 -5.53 -15.10
N ALA A 317 -0.40 -4.28 -15.13
CA ALA A 317 -1.80 -3.95 -15.43
C ALA A 317 -2.18 -4.41 -16.84
N PHE A 318 -1.34 -4.10 -17.83
CA PHE A 318 -1.56 -4.44 -19.23
C PHE A 318 -1.52 -5.96 -19.47
N THR A 319 -0.58 -6.67 -18.84
CA THR A 319 -0.52 -8.14 -18.88
C THR A 319 -1.77 -8.77 -18.25
N PHE A 320 -2.31 -8.18 -17.17
CA PHE A 320 -3.56 -8.66 -16.58
C PHE A 320 -4.74 -8.46 -17.54
N VAL A 321 -4.83 -7.30 -18.19
CA VAL A 321 -5.87 -7.02 -19.20
C VAL A 321 -5.76 -7.98 -20.39
N ILE A 322 -4.55 -8.22 -20.90
CA ILE A 322 -4.31 -9.19 -21.99
C ILE A 322 -4.66 -10.61 -21.55
N GLY A 323 -4.32 -11.01 -20.33
CA GLY A 323 -4.68 -12.32 -19.79
C GLY A 323 -6.21 -12.51 -19.73
N ALA A 324 -6.94 -11.49 -19.26
CA ALA A 324 -8.41 -11.50 -19.24
C ALA A 324 -9.00 -11.51 -20.67
N MET A 325 -8.44 -10.72 -21.59
CA MET A 325 -8.83 -10.69 -22.99
C MET A 325 -8.65 -12.06 -23.66
N LEU A 326 -7.53 -12.75 -23.42
CA LEU A 326 -7.28 -14.08 -23.98
C LEU A 326 -8.25 -15.14 -23.47
N LEU A 327 -8.64 -15.06 -22.19
CA LEU A 327 -9.67 -15.91 -21.59
C LEU A 327 -11.04 -15.66 -22.21
N VAL A 328 -11.45 -14.39 -22.34
CA VAL A 328 -12.69 -13.99 -23.01
C VAL A 328 -12.72 -14.48 -24.45
N SER A 329 -11.64 -14.22 -25.19
CA SER A 329 -11.48 -14.69 -26.57
C SER A 329 -11.49 -16.23 -26.69
N GLY A 330 -11.02 -16.93 -25.66
CA GLY A 330 -11.03 -18.38 -25.59
C GLY A 330 -12.43 -18.99 -25.49
N VAL A 331 -13.43 -18.23 -25.03
CA VAL A 331 -14.83 -18.68 -24.91
C VAL A 331 -15.76 -18.08 -25.96
N THR A 332 -15.29 -17.13 -26.76
CA THR A 332 -16.07 -16.54 -27.85
C THR A 332 -15.83 -17.25 -29.19
N PRO A 333 -16.86 -17.42 -30.04
CA PRO A 333 -16.70 -18.05 -31.34
C PRO A 333 -15.86 -17.18 -32.29
N ALA A 334 -15.12 -17.84 -33.18
CA ALA A 334 -14.42 -17.17 -34.27
C ALA A 334 -15.43 -16.64 -35.31
N THR A 335 -15.04 -15.63 -36.08
CA THR A 335 -15.93 -15.03 -37.08
C THR A 335 -16.03 -15.91 -38.33
N GLY A 336 -17.17 -15.90 -39.02
CA GLY A 336 -17.43 -16.77 -40.18
C GLY A 336 -16.35 -16.72 -41.26
N ASP A 337 -15.84 -15.53 -41.60
CA ASP A 337 -14.76 -15.39 -42.58
C ASP A 337 -13.45 -16.05 -42.11
N ALA A 338 -13.18 -15.98 -40.79
CA ALA A 338 -12.01 -16.58 -40.19
C ALA A 338 -12.13 -18.10 -40.11
N THR A 339 -13.31 -18.65 -39.84
CA THR A 339 -13.52 -20.11 -39.81
C THR A 339 -13.36 -20.73 -41.21
N VAL A 340 -13.89 -20.09 -42.25
CA VAL A 340 -13.71 -20.52 -43.65
C VAL A 340 -12.23 -20.49 -44.04
N LEU A 341 -11.54 -19.39 -43.74
CA LEU A 341 -10.12 -19.23 -44.07
C LEU A 341 -9.22 -20.22 -43.28
N LEU A 342 -9.54 -20.49 -42.01
CA LEU A 342 -8.84 -21.48 -41.21
C LEU A 342 -9.06 -22.91 -41.71
N ALA A 343 -10.27 -23.26 -42.13
CA ALA A 343 -10.56 -24.57 -42.69
C ALA A 343 -9.78 -24.85 -43.98
N GLN A 344 -9.42 -23.80 -44.74
CA GLN A 344 -8.62 -23.91 -45.95
C GLN A 344 -7.10 -23.99 -45.68
N LEU A 345 -6.62 -23.29 -44.64
CA LEU A 345 -5.18 -23.09 -44.41
C LEU A 345 -4.60 -23.95 -43.29
N MET A 346 -5.41 -24.40 -42.32
CA MET A 346 -4.91 -24.98 -41.06
C MET A 346 -5.58 -26.32 -40.71
N PRO A 347 -4.80 -27.35 -40.31
CA PRO A 347 -5.34 -28.57 -39.73
C PRO A 347 -6.16 -28.30 -38.45
N LEU A 348 -7.30 -28.98 -38.31
CA LEU A 348 -8.21 -28.86 -37.17
C LEU A 348 -7.52 -29.04 -35.79
N PRO A 349 -6.60 -30.00 -35.59
CA PRO A 349 -5.91 -30.14 -34.30
C PRO A 349 -5.12 -28.90 -33.89
N ILE A 350 -4.59 -28.14 -34.85
CA ILE A 350 -3.83 -26.92 -34.57
C ILE A 350 -4.77 -25.80 -34.09
N VAL A 351 -5.95 -25.69 -34.67
CA VAL A 351 -6.98 -24.72 -34.27
C VAL A 351 -7.51 -25.03 -32.86
N GLU A 352 -7.84 -26.30 -32.59
CA GLU A 352 -8.28 -26.75 -31.27
C GLU A 352 -7.21 -26.52 -30.21
N ALA A 353 -5.96 -26.89 -30.50
CA ALA A 353 -4.83 -26.66 -29.61
C ALA A 353 -4.57 -25.17 -29.37
N ALA A 354 -4.69 -24.32 -30.39
CA ALA A 354 -4.49 -22.88 -30.27
C ALA A 354 -5.52 -22.22 -29.35
N HIS A 355 -6.80 -22.60 -29.44
CA HIS A 355 -7.83 -22.13 -28.50
C HIS A 355 -7.55 -22.62 -27.07
N PHE A 356 -7.26 -23.92 -26.92
CA PHE A 356 -7.03 -24.53 -25.61
C PHE A 356 -5.81 -23.91 -24.90
N LEU A 357 -4.67 -23.85 -25.60
CA LEU A 357 -3.45 -23.23 -25.09
C LEU A 357 -3.64 -21.73 -24.87
N GLY A 358 -4.34 -21.03 -25.76
CA GLY A 358 -4.63 -19.60 -25.61
C GLY A 358 -5.31 -19.26 -24.29
N SER A 359 -6.31 -20.05 -23.87
CA SER A 359 -7.00 -19.87 -22.59
C SER A 359 -6.10 -20.16 -21.38
N ILE A 360 -5.29 -21.23 -21.44
CA ILE A 360 -4.33 -21.55 -20.38
C ILE A 360 -3.27 -20.44 -20.24
N ILE A 361 -2.77 -19.94 -21.37
CA ILE A 361 -1.82 -18.82 -21.40
C ILE A 361 -2.48 -17.56 -20.83
N GLY A 362 -3.74 -17.28 -21.19
CA GLY A 362 -4.53 -16.18 -20.61
C GLY A 362 -4.56 -16.23 -19.09
N LEU A 363 -4.90 -17.39 -18.51
CA LEU A 363 -4.86 -17.62 -17.06
C LEU A 363 -3.45 -17.45 -16.49
N ALA A 364 -2.42 -18.01 -17.15
CA ALA A 364 -1.04 -17.92 -16.69
C ALA A 364 -0.55 -16.45 -16.65
N LEU A 365 -0.91 -15.64 -17.65
CA LEU A 365 -0.58 -14.21 -17.69
C LEU A 365 -1.22 -13.44 -16.52
N LEU A 366 -2.41 -13.82 -16.03
CA LEU A 366 -2.99 -13.22 -14.82
C LEU A 366 -2.11 -13.46 -13.58
N PHE A 367 -1.43 -14.60 -13.47
CA PHE A 367 -0.48 -14.84 -12.37
C PHE A 367 0.88 -14.18 -12.60
N VAL A 368 1.35 -14.17 -13.84
CA VAL A 368 2.61 -13.51 -14.24
C VAL A 368 2.54 -12.00 -14.01
N ALA A 369 1.40 -11.36 -14.30
CA ALA A 369 1.17 -9.95 -14.06
C ALA A 369 1.56 -9.53 -12.63
N ARG A 370 1.16 -10.30 -11.62
CA ARG A 370 1.57 -10.05 -10.23
C ARG A 370 3.08 -10.11 -10.04
N GLY A 371 3.72 -11.10 -10.62
CA GLY A 371 5.16 -11.25 -10.55
C GLY A 371 5.89 -10.07 -11.22
N MET A 372 5.31 -9.51 -12.29
CA MET A 372 5.79 -8.27 -12.89
C MET A 372 5.65 -7.07 -11.95
N PHE A 373 4.51 -6.93 -11.25
CA PHE A 373 4.33 -5.91 -10.20
C PHE A 373 5.41 -6.01 -9.11
N LEU A 374 5.83 -7.24 -8.77
CA LEU A 374 6.89 -7.54 -7.82
C LEU A 374 8.32 -7.49 -8.41
N ARG A 375 8.46 -7.16 -9.70
CA ARG A 375 9.70 -7.04 -10.48
C ARG A 375 10.54 -8.32 -10.57
N LEU A 376 9.87 -9.47 -10.56
CA LEU A 376 10.55 -10.76 -10.61
C LEU A 376 11.11 -11.04 -12.00
N ASP A 377 12.36 -11.49 -12.05
CA ASP A 377 13.07 -11.86 -13.30
C ASP A 377 12.36 -13.03 -14.02
N ALA A 378 11.92 -14.04 -13.26
CA ALA A 378 11.17 -15.16 -13.82
C ALA A 378 9.86 -14.73 -14.50
N SER A 379 9.18 -13.72 -13.94
CA SER A 379 7.91 -13.21 -14.51
C SER A 379 8.11 -12.46 -15.82
N TRP A 380 9.29 -11.84 -15.99
CA TRP A 380 9.65 -11.24 -17.26
C TRP A 380 9.84 -12.30 -18.34
N TRP A 381 10.65 -13.34 -18.07
CA TRP A 381 10.89 -14.43 -19.02
C TRP A 381 9.61 -15.17 -19.39
N VAL A 382 8.87 -15.63 -18.37
CA VAL A 382 7.59 -16.33 -18.60
C VAL A 382 6.61 -15.43 -19.32
N GLY A 383 6.48 -14.16 -18.94
CA GLY A 383 5.59 -13.21 -19.60
C GLY A 383 5.95 -12.97 -21.07
N LEU A 384 7.24 -12.82 -21.39
CA LEU A 384 7.70 -12.62 -22.76
C LEU A 384 7.47 -13.86 -23.63
N ILE A 385 7.81 -15.04 -23.12
CA ILE A 385 7.61 -16.31 -23.84
C ILE A 385 6.12 -16.54 -24.09
N LEU A 386 5.29 -16.38 -23.06
CA LEU A 386 3.84 -16.55 -23.19
C LEU A 386 3.23 -15.54 -24.17
N ALA A 387 3.67 -14.27 -24.14
CA ALA A 387 3.20 -13.26 -25.09
C ALA A 387 3.60 -13.59 -26.54
N LEU A 388 4.84 -14.03 -26.78
CA LEU A 388 5.31 -14.46 -28.10
C LEU A 388 4.56 -15.68 -28.62
N VAL A 389 4.36 -16.69 -27.77
CA VAL A 389 3.58 -17.89 -28.11
C VAL A 389 2.14 -17.50 -28.43
N SER A 390 1.49 -16.68 -27.59
CA SER A 390 0.13 -16.19 -27.86
C SER A 390 0.04 -15.40 -29.17
N LEU A 391 1.04 -14.59 -29.50
CA LEU A 391 1.07 -13.82 -30.75
C LEU A 391 1.06 -14.74 -31.97
N VAL A 392 1.81 -15.84 -31.93
CA VAL A 392 1.78 -16.87 -32.98
C VAL A 392 0.41 -17.58 -33.00
N LEU A 393 -0.15 -17.89 -31.84
CA LEU A 393 -1.44 -18.60 -31.72
C LEU A 393 -2.65 -17.75 -32.16
N CYS A 394 -2.55 -16.42 -32.21
CA CYS A 394 -3.65 -15.55 -32.69
C CYS A 394 -4.07 -15.85 -34.15
N LEU A 395 -3.14 -16.35 -34.97
CA LEU A 395 -3.42 -16.75 -36.35
C LEU A 395 -4.33 -17.99 -36.40
N PRO A 396 -3.91 -19.19 -35.92
CA PRO A 396 -4.73 -20.41 -35.97
C PRO A 396 -5.98 -20.36 -35.09
N LYS A 397 -6.05 -19.45 -34.10
CA LYS A 397 -7.22 -19.32 -33.22
C LYS A 397 -8.41 -18.62 -33.89
N GLY A 398 -8.19 -17.77 -34.88
CA GLY A 398 -9.29 -16.99 -35.47
C GLY A 398 -8.88 -15.70 -36.18
N ILE A 399 -7.60 -15.55 -36.55
CA ILE A 399 -7.05 -14.34 -37.21
C ILE A 399 -7.43 -13.08 -36.42
N ALA A 400 -7.16 -13.13 -35.11
CA ALA A 400 -7.53 -12.07 -34.18
C ALA A 400 -6.55 -10.88 -34.26
N VAL A 401 -6.75 -9.99 -35.25
CA VAL A 401 -5.87 -8.84 -35.52
C VAL A 401 -5.74 -7.91 -34.30
N SER A 402 -6.85 -7.64 -33.60
CA SER A 402 -6.85 -6.81 -32.39
C SER A 402 -5.99 -7.40 -31.27
N GLU A 403 -6.06 -8.73 -31.06
CA GLU A 403 -5.24 -9.43 -30.08
C GLU A 403 -3.76 -9.37 -30.46
N ALA A 404 -3.45 -9.58 -31.74
CA ALA A 404 -2.08 -9.53 -32.25
C ALA A 404 -1.43 -8.16 -32.04
N VAL A 405 -2.17 -7.06 -32.24
CA VAL A 405 -1.67 -5.70 -31.96
C VAL A 405 -1.33 -5.52 -30.48
N LEU A 406 -2.25 -5.89 -29.58
CA LEU A 406 -2.04 -5.74 -28.14
C LEU A 406 -0.90 -6.62 -27.61
N LEU A 407 -0.80 -7.86 -28.09
CA LEU A 407 0.30 -8.78 -27.76
C LEU A 407 1.64 -8.29 -28.30
N SER A 408 1.66 -7.67 -29.49
CA SER A 408 2.87 -7.05 -30.04
C SER A 408 3.35 -5.89 -29.19
N VAL A 409 2.43 -5.02 -28.74
CA VAL A 409 2.75 -3.93 -27.79
C VAL A 409 3.29 -4.49 -26.48
N LEU A 410 2.68 -5.54 -25.93
CA LEU A 410 3.15 -6.17 -24.70
C LEU A 410 4.56 -6.74 -24.87
N THR A 411 4.78 -7.48 -25.96
CA THR A 411 6.06 -8.12 -26.29
C THR A 411 7.17 -7.09 -26.44
N ALA A 412 6.94 -6.04 -27.22
CA ALA A 412 7.90 -4.95 -27.41
C ALA A 412 8.21 -4.23 -26.09
N SER A 413 7.17 -3.92 -25.31
CA SER A 413 7.33 -3.24 -24.01
C SER A 413 8.09 -4.10 -23.01
N LEU A 414 7.82 -5.42 -22.96
CA LEU A 414 8.59 -6.35 -22.13
C LEU A 414 10.06 -6.40 -22.57
N ALA A 415 10.33 -6.59 -23.87
CA ALA A 415 11.68 -6.65 -24.40
C ALA A 415 12.52 -5.42 -24.00
N LEU A 416 11.94 -4.22 -24.09
CA LEU A 416 12.61 -2.96 -23.80
C LEU A 416 12.78 -2.70 -22.28
N SER A 417 11.89 -3.23 -21.44
CA SER A 417 11.93 -3.08 -19.98
C SER A 417 12.74 -4.14 -19.23
N ARG A 418 13.53 -5.01 -19.89
CA ARG A 418 14.31 -6.12 -19.28
C ARG A 418 15.08 -5.73 -18.02
N ARG A 419 15.74 -4.56 -18.05
CA ARG A 419 16.62 -4.09 -16.95
C ARG A 419 15.85 -3.76 -15.67
N GLN A 420 14.52 -3.64 -15.73
CA GLN A 420 13.69 -3.35 -14.56
C GLN A 420 13.32 -4.57 -13.74
N PHE A 421 13.44 -5.77 -14.32
CA PHE A 421 13.14 -7.04 -13.69
C PHE A 421 14.43 -7.70 -13.20
N ASN A 422 15.06 -7.07 -12.21
CA ASN A 422 16.36 -7.50 -11.70
C ASN A 422 16.28 -8.38 -10.45
N ARG A 423 15.08 -8.70 -9.97
CA ARG A 423 14.89 -9.48 -8.75
C ARG A 423 14.79 -10.97 -9.07
N LYS A 424 15.86 -11.71 -8.75
CA LYS A 424 15.90 -13.17 -8.88
C LYS A 424 15.01 -13.83 -7.81
N ALA A 425 13.79 -14.21 -8.20
CA ALA A 425 12.94 -15.07 -7.38
C ALA A 425 11.99 -15.85 -8.27
N ALA A 426 11.59 -17.05 -7.84
CA ALA A 426 10.59 -17.83 -8.55
C ALA A 426 9.22 -17.12 -8.53
N LEU A 427 8.44 -17.26 -9.61
CA LEU A 427 7.10 -16.67 -9.74
C LEU A 427 6.19 -17.08 -8.57
N PHE A 428 6.24 -18.36 -8.22
CA PHE A 428 5.58 -18.93 -7.07
C PHE A 428 6.56 -19.12 -5.91
N SER A 429 7.34 -18.12 -5.53
CA SER A 429 8.10 -18.14 -4.26
C SER A 429 7.31 -17.48 -3.12
N GLN A 430 6.46 -16.50 -3.44
CA GLN A 430 5.70 -15.72 -2.48
C GLN A 430 4.21 -16.08 -2.51
N ALA A 431 3.60 -16.24 -1.34
CA ALA A 431 2.16 -16.41 -1.20
C ALA A 431 1.40 -15.29 -1.94
N PHE A 432 0.35 -15.66 -2.66
CA PHE A 432 -0.56 -14.72 -3.32
C PHE A 432 -1.39 -14.00 -2.25
N THR A 433 -1.65 -12.72 -2.45
CA THR A 433 -2.55 -11.98 -1.56
C THR A 433 -3.97 -12.43 -1.82
N GLY A 434 -4.82 -12.48 -0.78
CA GLY A 434 -6.23 -12.84 -0.93
C GLY A 434 -6.94 -11.98 -1.98
N GLY A 435 -6.64 -10.67 -2.02
CA GLY A 435 -7.16 -9.77 -3.05
C GLY A 435 -6.74 -10.12 -4.49
N TRP A 436 -5.52 -10.64 -4.71
CA TRP A 436 -5.11 -11.06 -6.07
C TRP A 436 -5.82 -12.35 -6.49
N LEU A 437 -5.93 -13.32 -5.59
CA LEU A 437 -6.69 -14.54 -5.85
C LEU A 437 -8.16 -14.25 -6.13
N ALA A 438 -8.76 -13.33 -5.38
CA ALA A 438 -10.12 -12.85 -5.64
C ALA A 438 -10.24 -12.21 -7.03
N ALA A 439 -9.30 -11.36 -7.44
CA ALA A 439 -9.31 -10.74 -8.77
C ALA A 439 -9.24 -11.79 -9.90
N VAL A 440 -8.37 -12.80 -9.77
CA VAL A 440 -8.29 -13.91 -10.73
C VAL A 440 -9.59 -14.73 -10.74
N ALA A 441 -10.13 -15.05 -9.56
CA ALA A 441 -11.38 -15.79 -9.44
C ALA A 441 -12.57 -15.06 -10.09
N VAL A 442 -12.64 -13.72 -9.94
CA VAL A 442 -13.66 -12.89 -10.59
C VAL A 442 -13.52 -12.95 -12.11
N VAL A 443 -12.31 -12.85 -12.67
CA VAL A 443 -12.10 -12.95 -14.13
C VAL A 443 -12.51 -14.33 -14.65
N VAL A 444 -12.12 -15.41 -13.96
CA VAL A 444 -12.50 -16.78 -14.34
C VAL A 444 -14.01 -16.97 -14.24
N ALA A 445 -14.65 -16.53 -13.15
CA ALA A 445 -16.11 -16.62 -12.99
C ALA A 445 -16.86 -15.82 -14.06
N ALA A 446 -16.41 -14.60 -14.37
CA ALA A 446 -16.99 -13.76 -15.41
C ALA A 446 -16.84 -14.39 -16.81
N THR A 447 -15.68 -14.97 -17.10
CA THR A 447 -15.44 -15.72 -18.35
C THR A 447 -16.36 -16.95 -18.43
N GLY A 448 -16.63 -17.60 -17.30
CA GLY A 448 -17.54 -18.75 -17.22
C GLY A 448 -18.98 -18.36 -17.46
N ALA A 449 -19.44 -17.26 -16.85
CA ALA A 449 -20.74 -16.68 -17.13
C ALA A 449 -20.88 -16.29 -18.60
N LEU A 450 -19.84 -15.69 -19.19
CA LEU A 450 -19.81 -15.33 -20.61
C LEU A 450 -19.89 -16.57 -21.52
N LEU A 451 -19.23 -17.68 -21.17
CA LEU A 451 -19.35 -18.93 -21.92
C LEU A 451 -20.80 -19.39 -22.01
N PHE A 452 -21.50 -19.47 -20.86
CA PHE A 452 -22.90 -19.89 -20.81
C PHE A 452 -23.83 -18.89 -21.51
N PHE A 453 -23.49 -17.60 -21.49
CA PHE A 453 -24.20 -16.58 -22.25
C PHE A 453 -24.09 -16.80 -23.77
N VAL A 454 -22.87 -16.94 -24.27
CA VAL A 454 -22.55 -17.02 -25.70
C VAL A 454 -23.18 -18.25 -26.35
N TYR A 455 -23.22 -19.38 -25.63
CA TYR A 455 -23.73 -20.66 -26.14
C TYR A 455 -25.07 -21.06 -25.51
N ARG A 456 -25.88 -20.11 -25.04
CA ARG A 456 -27.19 -20.38 -24.40
C ARG A 456 -28.19 -21.06 -25.33
N ASP A 457 -28.11 -20.75 -26.63
CA ASP A 457 -29.05 -21.20 -27.67
C ASP A 457 -28.59 -22.54 -28.30
N VAL A 458 -27.48 -23.12 -27.82
CA VAL A 458 -26.98 -24.43 -28.28
C VAL A 458 -27.61 -25.53 -27.44
N ALA A 459 -28.25 -26.51 -28.08
CA ALA A 459 -28.71 -27.72 -27.43
C ALA A 459 -27.49 -28.55 -26.99
N TYR A 460 -26.99 -28.32 -25.77
CA TYR A 460 -25.87 -29.07 -25.18
C TYR A 460 -26.12 -30.58 -25.12
N VAL A 461 -27.39 -31.00 -25.20
CA VAL A 461 -27.83 -32.39 -25.21
C VAL A 461 -27.43 -33.10 -26.51
N ASP A 462 -27.33 -32.37 -27.63
CA ASP A 462 -27.04 -32.95 -28.97
C ASP A 462 -25.57 -32.81 -29.39
N GLN A 463 -24.80 -31.98 -28.69
CA GLN A 463 -23.36 -31.79 -28.92
C GLN A 463 -22.53 -32.46 -27.82
N VAL A 464 -21.94 -33.60 -28.15
CA VAL A 464 -21.14 -34.37 -27.20
C VAL A 464 -19.82 -33.63 -26.93
N TRP A 465 -19.44 -33.45 -25.66
CA TRP A 465 -18.23 -32.66 -25.27
C TRP A 465 -16.89 -33.14 -25.86
N TRP A 466 -16.86 -34.35 -26.44
CA TRP A 466 -15.75 -34.95 -27.19
C TRP A 466 -15.79 -34.71 -28.71
N GLN A 467 -16.75 -33.92 -29.24
CA GLN A 467 -16.76 -33.54 -30.65
C GLN A 467 -15.65 -32.51 -30.95
N PHE A 468 -14.89 -32.78 -32.01
CA PHE A 468 -13.88 -31.90 -32.58
C PHE A 468 -14.32 -31.53 -34.00
N ALA A 469 -14.68 -30.27 -34.20
CA ALA A 469 -15.12 -29.74 -35.50
C ALA A 469 -14.75 -28.27 -35.58
N PHE A 470 -14.52 -27.74 -36.79
CA PHE A 470 -14.25 -26.31 -36.98
C PHE A 470 -15.39 -25.45 -36.43
N ASP A 471 -16.63 -25.94 -36.57
CA ASP A 471 -17.89 -25.28 -36.17
C ASP A 471 -18.31 -25.65 -34.72
N GLY A 472 -17.58 -26.56 -34.08
CA GLY A 472 -17.81 -27.06 -32.72
C GLY A 472 -17.32 -26.10 -31.62
N HIS A 473 -17.71 -24.82 -31.70
CA HIS A 473 -17.22 -23.76 -30.83
C HIS A 473 -17.59 -23.96 -29.34
N ALA A 474 -18.78 -24.50 -29.04
CA ALA A 474 -19.25 -24.74 -27.68
C ALA A 474 -18.44 -25.84 -26.95
N PRO A 475 -18.30 -27.09 -27.49
CA PRO A 475 -17.43 -28.12 -26.90
C PRO A 475 -15.98 -27.66 -26.72
N ARG A 476 -15.41 -26.95 -27.70
CA ARG A 476 -14.05 -26.40 -27.63
C ARG A 476 -13.87 -25.44 -26.46
N SER A 477 -14.78 -24.47 -26.34
CA SER A 477 -14.74 -23.45 -25.31
C SER A 477 -14.95 -24.05 -23.91
N LEU A 478 -15.82 -25.06 -23.79
CA LEU A 478 -16.05 -25.79 -22.54
C LEU A 478 -14.80 -26.54 -22.07
N ARG A 479 -14.10 -27.25 -22.98
CA ARG A 479 -12.82 -27.94 -22.68
C ARG A 479 -11.76 -26.96 -22.18
N ALA A 480 -11.61 -25.82 -22.86
CA ALA A 480 -10.68 -24.78 -22.47
C ALA A 480 -11.00 -24.23 -21.07
N MET A 481 -12.29 -24.03 -20.75
CA MET A 481 -12.71 -23.53 -19.45
C MET A 481 -12.50 -24.52 -18.32
N VAL A 482 -12.74 -25.81 -18.54
CA VAL A 482 -12.43 -26.87 -17.56
C VAL A 482 -10.93 -26.89 -17.26
N ALA A 483 -10.07 -26.75 -18.27
CA ALA A 483 -8.62 -26.67 -18.06
C ALA A 483 -8.22 -25.43 -17.26
N VAL A 484 -8.80 -24.27 -17.56
CA VAL A 484 -8.59 -23.03 -16.80
C VAL A 484 -9.00 -23.23 -15.33
N ALA A 485 -10.19 -23.80 -15.07
CA ALA A 485 -10.68 -24.07 -13.73
C ALA A 485 -9.76 -25.05 -12.97
N LEU A 486 -9.33 -26.13 -13.61
CA LEU A 486 -8.41 -27.12 -13.03
C LEU A 486 -7.05 -26.50 -12.68
N VAL A 487 -6.45 -25.75 -13.60
CA VAL A 487 -5.16 -25.07 -13.35
C VAL A 487 -5.30 -24.03 -12.23
N ALA A 488 -6.37 -23.23 -12.24
CA ALA A 488 -6.65 -22.28 -11.17
C ALA A 488 -6.81 -22.97 -9.81
N PHE A 489 -7.51 -24.10 -9.77
CA PHE A 489 -7.67 -24.92 -8.57
C PHE A 489 -6.34 -25.50 -8.08
N ILE A 490 -5.51 -26.05 -8.97
CA ILE A 490 -4.17 -26.56 -8.62
C ILE A 490 -3.31 -25.43 -8.04
N VAL A 491 -3.30 -24.25 -8.67
CA VAL A 491 -2.57 -23.08 -8.16
C VAL A 491 -3.10 -22.68 -6.78
N ALA A 492 -4.42 -22.63 -6.59
CA ALA A 492 -5.01 -22.31 -5.29
C ALA A 492 -4.62 -23.34 -4.22
N LEU A 493 -4.66 -24.64 -4.53
CA LEU A 493 -4.28 -25.72 -3.62
C LEU A 493 -2.79 -25.66 -3.27
N VAL A 494 -1.91 -25.50 -4.26
CA VAL A 494 -0.46 -25.29 -4.05
C VAL A 494 -0.22 -24.09 -3.15
N GLN A 495 -1.04 -23.05 -3.26
CA GLN A 495 -0.90 -21.84 -2.46
C GLN A 495 -1.42 -22.00 -1.03
N LEU A 496 -2.45 -22.83 -0.84
CA LEU A 496 -3.00 -23.18 0.48
C LEU A 496 -2.06 -24.12 1.25
N LEU A 497 -1.45 -25.10 0.55
CA LEU A 497 -0.55 -26.10 1.13
C LEU A 497 0.89 -25.57 1.34
N ARG A 498 1.18 -24.34 0.91
CA ARG A 498 2.49 -23.73 1.14
C ARG A 498 2.75 -23.49 2.60
N ARG A 499 3.91 -23.98 3.05
CA ARG A 499 4.49 -23.56 4.31
C ARG A 499 4.81 -22.06 4.24
N PRO A 500 4.33 -21.24 5.19
CA PRO A 500 4.81 -19.87 5.32
C PRO A 500 6.33 -19.88 5.36
N HIS A 501 7.00 -18.94 4.68
CA HIS A 501 8.43 -18.74 4.90
C HIS A 501 8.64 -18.59 6.41
N PRO A 502 9.57 -19.35 7.03
CA PRO A 502 9.74 -19.31 8.47
C PRO A 502 9.90 -17.86 8.92
N ALA A 503 8.99 -17.44 9.80
CA ALA A 503 9.16 -16.25 10.59
C ALA A 503 10.42 -16.45 11.43
N LEU A 504 11.23 -15.38 11.56
CA LEU A 504 12.32 -15.24 12.54
C LEU A 504 13.00 -16.55 12.94
N ILE A 505 14.11 -16.89 12.28
CA ILE A 505 14.96 -17.98 12.78
C ILE A 505 15.51 -17.52 14.11
N LYS A 506 15.02 -18.13 15.20
CA LYS A 506 15.56 -17.88 16.54
C LYS A 506 17.03 -18.32 16.54
N PRO A 507 17.93 -17.53 17.13
CA PRO A 507 19.33 -17.87 17.19
C PRO A 507 19.51 -19.15 18.02
N SER A 508 20.47 -19.99 17.63
CA SER A 508 20.90 -21.11 18.46
C SER A 508 21.60 -20.57 19.72
N ALA A 509 21.70 -21.40 20.76
CA ALA A 509 22.41 -21.05 21.99
C ALA A 509 23.85 -20.58 21.69
N GLY A 510 24.58 -21.30 20.84
CA GLY A 510 25.94 -20.91 20.45
C GLY A 510 26.02 -19.57 19.69
N ALA A 511 25.00 -19.21 18.91
CA ALA A 511 24.94 -17.91 18.26
C ALA A 511 24.66 -16.77 19.25
N LEU A 512 23.85 -17.02 20.29
CA LEU A 512 23.64 -16.07 21.39
C LEU A 512 24.90 -15.89 22.24
N ASP A 513 25.63 -16.96 22.53
CA ASP A 513 26.90 -16.88 23.26
C ASP A 513 27.96 -16.07 22.51
N GLN A 514 28.00 -16.25 21.18
CA GLN A 514 28.84 -15.42 20.32
C GLN A 514 28.40 -13.95 20.33
N ALA A 515 27.10 -13.67 20.18
CA ALA A 515 26.59 -12.31 20.24
C ALA A 515 26.89 -11.64 21.60
N ALA A 516 26.75 -12.39 22.71
CA ALA A 516 27.09 -11.93 24.05
C ALA A 516 28.56 -11.49 24.16
N ARG A 517 29.50 -12.26 23.59
CA ARG A 517 30.92 -11.88 23.54
C ARG A 517 31.14 -10.58 22.75
N ILE A 518 30.48 -10.44 21.60
CA ILE A 518 30.57 -9.22 20.79
C ILE A 518 30.02 -8.01 21.58
N VAL A 519 28.84 -8.15 22.20
CA VAL A 519 28.20 -7.10 23.01
C VAL A 519 29.10 -6.65 24.17
N ARG A 520 29.75 -7.58 24.88
CA ARG A 520 30.68 -7.23 25.97
C ARG A 520 31.88 -6.43 25.48
N SER A 521 32.37 -6.72 24.27
CA SER A 521 33.56 -6.11 23.67
C SER A 521 33.36 -4.73 23.03
N GLN A 522 32.17 -4.12 23.13
CA GLN A 522 31.82 -2.84 22.48
C GLN A 522 31.14 -1.88 23.45
N GLY A 523 30.89 -0.62 23.03
CA GLY A 523 30.49 0.46 23.93
C GLY A 523 28.99 0.70 24.14
N VAL A 524 28.09 0.05 23.40
CA VAL A 524 26.64 0.32 23.40
C VAL A 524 25.88 -0.68 24.26
N ALA A 525 25.35 -0.25 25.41
CA ALA A 525 24.67 -1.14 26.35
C ALA A 525 23.38 -1.75 25.78
N GLY A 526 22.61 -0.98 24.99
CA GLY A 526 21.33 -1.41 24.43
C GLY A 526 21.41 -2.67 23.55
N ALA A 527 22.60 -2.98 23.01
CA ALA A 527 22.83 -4.21 22.25
C ALA A 527 22.58 -5.49 23.08
N GLY A 528 22.60 -5.40 24.41
CA GLY A 528 22.26 -6.50 25.34
C GLY A 528 20.87 -7.09 25.13
N LEU A 529 19.94 -6.35 24.51
CA LEU A 529 18.62 -6.88 24.12
C LEU A 529 18.70 -8.12 23.21
N VAL A 530 19.84 -8.39 22.58
CA VAL A 530 20.06 -9.62 21.81
C VAL A 530 19.83 -10.88 22.66
N MET A 531 20.10 -10.80 23.97
CA MET A 531 19.98 -11.92 24.92
C MET A 531 18.53 -12.38 25.15
N MET A 532 17.53 -11.59 24.74
CA MET A 532 16.13 -12.05 24.74
C MET A 532 15.87 -13.24 23.80
N GLY A 533 16.74 -13.46 22.80
CA GLY A 533 16.61 -14.58 21.86
C GLY A 533 15.38 -14.53 20.93
N ASP A 534 14.68 -13.39 20.88
CA ASP A 534 13.47 -13.17 20.07
C ASP A 534 13.77 -12.53 18.69
N LYS A 535 15.04 -12.23 18.42
CA LYS A 535 15.54 -11.60 17.19
C LYS A 535 16.45 -12.55 16.41
N SER A 536 16.33 -12.57 15.08
CA SER A 536 17.29 -13.27 14.23
C SER A 536 18.62 -12.53 14.16
N LEU A 537 19.70 -13.26 13.93
CA LEU A 537 21.06 -12.71 13.83
C LEU A 537 21.62 -12.92 12.42
N MET A 538 22.23 -11.87 11.88
CA MET A 538 23.12 -11.92 10.72
C MET A 538 24.53 -11.57 11.21
N VAL A 539 25.44 -12.53 11.15
CA VAL A 539 26.81 -12.37 11.63
C VAL A 539 27.74 -12.11 10.44
N SER A 540 28.70 -11.21 10.66
CA SER A 540 29.81 -10.92 9.73
C SER A 540 30.64 -12.16 9.44
N GLU A 541 31.32 -12.19 8.30
CA GLU A 541 32.26 -13.29 7.98
C GLU A 541 33.39 -13.40 9.00
N SER A 542 33.84 -12.26 9.54
CA SER A 542 34.86 -12.18 10.58
C SER A 542 34.41 -12.72 11.94
N GLN A 543 33.10 -12.93 12.12
CA GLN A 543 32.49 -13.33 13.40
C GLN A 543 32.62 -12.30 14.54
N ARG A 544 32.97 -11.04 14.24
CA ARG A 544 33.16 -9.97 15.25
C ARG A 544 32.07 -8.91 15.27
N ALA A 545 31.19 -8.90 14.27
CA ALA A 545 30.05 -8.01 14.19
C ALA A 545 28.76 -8.76 13.82
N PHE A 546 27.61 -8.23 14.22
CA PHE A 546 26.29 -8.77 13.86
C PHE A 546 25.21 -7.70 13.71
N VAL A 547 24.15 -8.05 12.99
CA VAL A 547 22.87 -7.33 12.94
C VAL A 547 21.81 -8.22 13.58
N MET A 548 21.10 -7.69 14.58
CA MET A 548 19.92 -8.35 15.15
C MET A 548 18.64 -7.75 14.57
N PHE A 549 17.71 -8.58 14.12
CA PHE A 549 16.53 -8.10 13.40
C PHE A 549 15.27 -8.94 13.63
N GLY A 550 14.14 -8.26 13.45
CA GLY A 550 12.78 -8.78 13.45
C GLY A 550 12.25 -8.89 12.02
N ARG A 551 11.36 -9.86 11.75
CA ARG A 551 10.63 -9.92 10.47
C ARG A 551 9.13 -9.93 10.73
N ARG A 552 8.43 -8.96 10.15
CA ARG A 552 6.97 -8.88 10.19
C ARG A 552 6.43 -8.52 8.81
N GLY A 553 5.53 -9.36 8.29
CA GLY A 553 5.03 -9.21 6.92
C GLY A 553 6.17 -9.20 5.91
N ARG A 554 6.33 -8.08 5.21
CA ARG A 554 7.42 -7.83 4.26
C ARG A 554 8.51 -6.93 4.84
N SER A 555 8.48 -6.57 6.11
CA SER A 555 9.46 -5.67 6.71
C SER A 555 10.47 -6.48 7.51
N TRP A 556 11.74 -6.30 7.18
CA TRP A 556 12.91 -6.78 7.91
C TRP A 556 13.45 -5.58 8.66
N VAL A 557 13.36 -5.61 9.99
CA VAL A 557 13.69 -4.47 10.83
C VAL A 557 14.86 -4.84 11.72
N ALA A 558 16.03 -4.29 11.42
CA ALA A 558 17.16 -4.32 12.32
C ALA A 558 16.92 -3.41 13.52
N LEU A 559 17.28 -3.89 14.71
CA LEU A 559 17.24 -3.13 15.95
C LEU A 559 18.62 -2.51 16.19
N TYR A 560 18.67 -1.18 16.27
CA TYR A 560 19.89 -0.37 16.38
C TYR A 560 20.82 -0.45 15.15
N ASP A 561 22.00 0.15 15.28
CA ASP A 561 23.11 -0.02 14.35
C ASP A 561 23.69 -1.44 14.46
N PRO A 562 24.46 -1.94 13.46
CA PRO A 562 25.23 -3.16 13.62
C PRO A 562 26.11 -3.11 14.88
N VAL A 563 26.22 -4.24 15.58
CA VAL A 563 26.97 -4.36 16.83
C VAL A 563 28.33 -4.96 16.52
N GLY A 564 29.42 -4.29 16.91
CA GLY A 564 30.80 -4.70 16.63
C GLY A 564 31.62 -3.56 15.99
N PRO A 565 32.81 -3.85 15.44
CA PRO A 565 33.69 -2.84 14.85
C PRO A 565 33.04 -2.07 13.70
N ALA A 566 33.14 -0.74 13.72
CA ALA A 566 32.52 0.14 12.71
C ALA A 566 33.00 -0.11 11.27
N SER A 567 34.22 -0.66 11.11
CA SER A 567 34.76 -1.05 9.81
C SER A 567 33.95 -2.15 9.10
N GLU A 568 33.16 -2.93 9.83
CA GLU A 568 32.36 -4.04 9.28
C GLU A 568 30.90 -3.65 8.99
N TRP A 569 30.48 -2.45 9.39
CA TRP A 569 29.10 -2.00 9.24
C TRP A 569 28.66 -1.86 7.78
N PRO A 570 29.47 -1.29 6.85
CA PRO A 570 29.03 -1.13 5.46
C PRO A 570 28.68 -2.45 4.78
N GLU A 571 29.51 -3.48 4.96
CA GLU A 571 29.27 -4.82 4.41
C GLU A 571 28.00 -5.44 5.00
N LEU A 572 27.86 -5.44 6.33
CA LEU A 572 26.70 -6.00 7.00
C LEU A 572 25.39 -5.31 6.62
N VAL A 573 25.41 -3.98 6.54
CA VAL A 573 24.23 -3.19 6.11
C VAL A 573 23.87 -3.53 4.68
N TRP A 574 24.86 -3.58 3.77
CA TRP A 574 24.64 -3.93 2.37
C TRP A 574 24.04 -5.33 2.24
N ARG A 575 24.64 -6.33 2.88
CA ARG A 575 24.20 -7.73 2.87
C ARG A 575 22.80 -7.90 3.47
N PHE A 576 22.49 -7.17 4.55
CA PHE A 576 21.14 -7.17 5.13
C PHE A 576 20.10 -6.60 4.16
N VAL A 577 20.41 -5.49 3.50
CA VAL A 577 19.52 -4.85 2.51
C VAL A 577 19.31 -5.76 1.30
N GLU A 578 20.36 -6.40 0.79
CA GLU A 578 20.29 -7.35 -0.31
C GLU A 578 19.45 -8.57 0.05
N GLN A 579 19.72 -9.23 1.19
CA GLN A 579 18.99 -10.43 1.59
C GLN A 579 17.50 -10.14 1.84
N ALA A 580 17.19 -8.99 2.45
CA ALA A 580 15.81 -8.54 2.60
C ALA A 580 15.15 -8.35 1.23
N ARG A 581 15.84 -7.72 0.27
CA ARG A 581 15.33 -7.46 -1.08
C ARG A 581 15.12 -8.74 -1.88
N GLU A 582 16.06 -9.68 -1.86
CA GLU A 582 15.94 -10.99 -2.51
C GLU A 582 14.73 -11.76 -1.98
N SER A 583 14.58 -11.77 -0.65
CA SER A 583 13.42 -12.35 0.06
C SER A 583 12.10 -11.60 -0.16
N GLY A 584 12.13 -10.46 -0.87
CA GLY A 584 10.94 -9.64 -1.18
C GLY A 584 10.45 -8.80 -0.04
N GLY A 585 11.29 -8.68 0.98
CA GLY A 585 11.12 -7.76 2.07
C GLY A 585 11.66 -6.36 1.76
N ARG A 586 11.50 -5.51 2.76
CA ARG A 586 11.97 -4.14 2.86
C ARG A 586 12.90 -4.12 4.06
N ALA A 587 14.17 -3.76 3.87
CA ALA A 587 15.09 -3.57 4.98
C ALA A 587 14.82 -2.22 5.64
N ALA A 588 14.86 -2.18 6.96
CA ALA A 588 14.88 -0.95 7.74
C ALA A 588 15.74 -1.14 8.99
N PHE A 589 16.27 -0.03 9.50
CA PHE A 589 17.00 -0.01 10.76
C PHE A 589 16.31 0.94 11.73
N TYR A 590 15.97 0.45 12.91
CA TYR A 590 15.16 1.13 13.91
C TYR A 590 16.05 1.64 15.05
N GLN A 591 15.93 2.93 15.36
CA GLN A 591 16.73 3.64 16.38
C GLN A 591 18.24 3.71 16.07
N VAL A 592 18.59 4.01 14.82
CA VAL A 592 20.00 4.24 14.43
C VAL A 592 20.52 5.59 14.92
N ARG A 593 21.83 5.68 15.09
CA ARG A 593 22.52 6.90 15.56
C ARG A 593 22.91 7.83 14.41
N PRO A 594 23.16 9.13 14.70
CA PRO A 594 23.58 10.10 13.68
C PRO A 594 24.90 9.71 12.97
N GLU A 595 25.83 9.12 13.72
CA GLU A 595 27.17 8.74 13.25
C GLU A 595 27.13 7.69 12.14
N ALA A 596 26.13 6.80 12.15
CA ALA A 596 25.98 5.70 11.19
C ALA A 596 25.22 6.10 9.91
N LEU A 597 24.66 7.32 9.84
CA LEU A 597 23.81 7.75 8.73
C LEU A 597 24.44 7.63 7.34
N PRO A 598 25.74 7.95 7.13
CA PRO A 598 26.37 7.78 5.81
C PRO A 598 26.24 6.36 5.26
N VAL A 599 26.46 5.35 6.12
CA VAL A 599 26.39 3.93 5.74
C VAL A 599 25.01 3.56 5.19
N TYR A 600 23.94 4.09 5.79
CA TYR A 600 22.58 3.83 5.35
C TYR A 600 22.20 4.57 4.08
N LEU A 601 22.72 5.79 3.90
CA LEU A 601 22.52 6.58 2.67
C LEU A 601 23.18 5.89 1.48
N ASP A 602 24.39 5.37 1.65
CA ASP A 602 25.13 4.60 0.64
C ASP A 602 24.40 3.29 0.28
N ALA A 603 23.76 2.66 1.25
CA ALA A 603 22.87 1.50 1.03
C ALA A 603 21.51 1.86 0.39
N GLY A 604 21.28 3.13 0.03
CA GLY A 604 20.09 3.60 -0.67
C GLY A 604 18.85 3.79 0.22
N LEU A 605 19.03 3.87 1.55
CA LEU A 605 17.97 4.14 2.50
C LEU A 605 17.80 5.64 2.75
N ARG A 606 16.60 6.05 3.16
CA ARG A 606 16.28 7.41 3.59
C ARG A 606 16.19 7.48 5.10
N VAL A 607 16.50 8.64 5.65
CA VAL A 607 16.57 8.90 7.09
C VAL A 607 15.31 9.60 7.58
N TYR A 608 14.72 9.08 8.65
CA TYR A 608 13.49 9.59 9.26
C TYR A 608 13.69 9.76 10.77
N LYS A 609 13.65 10.99 11.32
CA LYS A 609 13.79 11.20 12.77
C LYS A 609 12.64 10.51 13.50
N LEU A 610 12.98 9.66 14.48
CA LEU A 610 12.02 8.93 15.31
C LEU A 610 11.76 9.63 16.64
N GLY A 611 12.78 10.23 17.23
CA GLY A 611 12.74 10.83 18.57
C GLY A 611 14.14 11.09 19.08
N GLU A 612 14.28 11.16 20.40
CA GLU A 612 15.56 11.42 21.08
C GLU A 612 15.78 10.44 22.23
N CYS A 613 17.03 10.04 22.40
CA CYS A 613 17.52 9.24 23.52
C CYS A 613 18.10 10.17 24.57
N ALA A 614 17.78 9.92 25.84
CA ALA A 614 18.27 10.71 26.97
C ALA A 614 19.51 10.04 27.56
N LEU A 615 20.66 10.71 27.46
CA LEU A 615 21.95 10.24 27.97
C LEU A 615 22.43 11.13 29.11
N VAL A 616 22.69 10.55 30.27
CA VAL A 616 23.25 11.27 31.42
C VAL A 616 24.77 11.14 31.37
N ASP A 617 25.47 12.27 31.42
CA ASP A 617 26.93 12.29 31.58
C ASP A 617 27.29 11.96 33.03
N LEU A 618 27.94 10.81 33.25
CA LEU A 618 28.20 10.29 34.59
C LEU A 618 29.33 11.03 35.32
N PRO A 619 30.47 11.39 34.68
CA PRO A 619 31.53 12.14 35.36
C PRO A 619 31.06 13.47 35.97
N SER A 620 30.13 14.18 35.30
CA SER A 620 29.56 15.43 35.81
C SER A 620 28.28 15.27 36.64
N PHE A 621 27.81 14.04 36.83
CA PHE A 621 26.57 13.79 37.58
C PHE A 621 26.75 14.08 39.08
N SER A 622 25.83 14.84 39.65
CA SER A 622 25.76 15.12 41.08
C SER A 622 24.33 15.43 41.48
N LEU A 623 23.92 14.94 42.66
CA LEU A 623 22.63 15.29 43.27
C LEU A 623 22.65 16.69 43.91
N GLN A 624 23.82 17.30 44.04
CA GLN A 624 23.97 18.65 44.58
C GLN A 624 23.71 19.71 43.50
N GLY A 625 23.33 20.91 43.94
CA GLY A 625 23.03 22.04 43.05
C GLY A 625 21.54 22.28 42.79
N LYS A 626 21.25 23.40 42.11
CA LYS A 626 19.89 23.91 41.87
C LYS A 626 19.14 23.13 40.78
N ALA A 627 19.84 22.69 39.74
CA ALA A 627 19.23 22.01 38.58
C ALA A 627 18.53 20.70 38.94
N ARG A 628 19.04 19.95 39.93
CA ARG A 628 18.53 18.63 40.34
C ARG A 628 17.93 18.64 41.76
N SER A 629 17.46 19.79 42.25
CA SER A 629 16.86 19.92 43.60
C SER A 629 15.67 18.98 43.79
N ASN A 630 14.79 18.88 42.79
CA ASN A 630 13.62 18.01 42.82
C ASN A 630 14.00 16.53 42.96
N LEU A 631 15.03 16.08 42.22
CA LEU A 631 15.55 14.72 42.32
C LEU A 631 16.15 14.46 43.71
N ARG A 632 16.95 15.39 44.23
CA ARG A 632 17.53 15.31 45.59
C ARG A 632 16.46 15.21 46.68
N HIS A 633 15.39 16.02 46.60
CA HIS A 633 14.28 15.95 47.54
C HIS A 633 13.51 14.63 47.43
N GLY A 634 13.33 14.10 46.21
CA GLY A 634 12.75 12.77 45.99
C GLY A 634 13.57 11.66 46.64
N VAL A 635 14.89 11.67 46.45
CA VAL A 635 15.82 10.71 47.07
C VAL A 635 15.80 10.81 48.61
N ALA A 636 15.90 12.01 49.17
CA ALA A 636 15.85 12.21 50.63
C ALA A 636 14.50 11.84 51.24
N ARG A 637 13.41 12.00 50.48
CA ARG A 637 12.08 11.52 50.89
C ARG A 637 12.02 9.99 50.89
N ALA A 638 12.49 9.34 49.82
CA ALA A 638 12.51 7.88 49.74
C ALA A 638 13.32 7.25 50.90
N GLN A 639 14.46 7.83 51.25
CA GLN A 639 15.26 7.38 52.38
C GLN A 639 14.51 7.51 53.72
N ARG A 640 13.78 8.61 53.94
CA ARG A 640 12.92 8.79 55.13
C ARG A 640 11.73 7.82 55.16
N GLU A 641 11.23 7.42 54.00
CA GLU A 641 10.17 6.42 53.83
C GLU A 641 10.69 4.96 53.95
N GLY A 642 11.98 4.79 54.27
CA GLY A 642 12.59 3.49 54.57
C GLY A 642 13.03 2.69 53.35
N LEU A 643 13.23 3.34 52.18
CA LEU A 643 13.71 2.67 50.98
C LEU A 643 15.22 2.45 51.04
N SER A 644 15.65 1.21 50.77
CA SER A 644 17.04 0.82 50.57
C SER A 644 17.27 0.36 49.13
N PHE A 645 18.53 0.40 48.68
CA PHE A 645 18.96 0.06 47.32
C PHE A 645 20.11 -0.94 47.35
N GLU A 646 20.05 -1.95 46.50
CA GLU A 646 21.13 -2.89 46.25
C GLU A 646 21.21 -3.26 44.76
N VAL A 647 22.39 -3.66 44.30
CA VAL A 647 22.59 -4.23 42.96
C VAL A 647 23.05 -5.66 43.11
N LEU A 648 22.25 -6.59 42.60
CA LEU A 648 22.52 -8.02 42.61
C LEU A 648 23.26 -8.40 41.33
N ALA A 649 24.40 -9.07 41.48
CA ALA A 649 25.10 -9.69 40.35
C ALA A 649 24.26 -10.87 39.79
N PRO A 650 24.44 -11.27 38.51
CA PRO A 650 23.63 -12.32 37.88
C PRO A 650 23.46 -13.60 38.73
N GLY A 651 24.53 -14.08 39.38
CA GLY A 651 24.50 -15.26 40.24
C GLY A 651 23.69 -15.11 41.54
N ALA A 652 23.42 -13.87 41.98
CA ALA A 652 22.66 -13.54 43.18
C ALA A 652 21.18 -13.20 42.89
N VAL A 653 20.74 -13.23 41.63
CA VAL A 653 19.35 -12.93 41.24
C VAL A 653 18.42 -14.14 41.45
N ALA A 654 18.93 -15.36 41.33
CA ALA A 654 18.12 -16.58 41.42
C ALA A 654 17.32 -16.71 42.73
N PRO A 655 17.87 -16.40 43.93
CA PRO A 655 17.11 -16.47 45.18
C PRO A 655 15.95 -15.47 45.29
N VAL A 656 16.02 -14.33 44.60
CA VAL A 656 15.00 -13.28 44.66
C VAL A 656 14.06 -13.28 43.44
N PHE A 657 14.23 -14.23 42.52
CA PHE A 657 13.51 -14.25 41.25
C PHE A 657 11.98 -14.23 41.44
N ASP A 658 11.46 -14.99 42.41
CA ASP A 658 10.03 -15.07 42.67
C ASP A 658 9.48 -13.75 43.24
N GLU A 659 10.28 -13.01 44.04
CA GLU A 659 9.93 -11.65 44.46
C GLU A 659 9.84 -10.70 43.25
N LEU A 660 10.81 -10.78 42.32
CA LEU A 660 10.81 -9.98 41.10
C LEU A 660 9.62 -10.31 40.20
N GLN A 661 9.24 -11.59 40.12
CA GLN A 661 8.09 -12.05 39.35
C GLN A 661 6.79 -11.47 39.91
N ALA A 662 6.61 -11.47 41.23
CA ALA A 662 5.44 -10.88 41.87
C ALA A 662 5.32 -9.36 41.57
N ILE A 663 6.44 -8.62 41.61
CA ILE A 663 6.46 -7.20 41.23
C ILE A 663 6.09 -7.02 39.77
N SER A 664 6.65 -7.86 38.91
CA SER A 664 6.40 -7.87 37.47
C SER A 664 4.92 -8.07 37.14
N ASP A 665 4.30 -9.10 37.73
CA ASP A 665 2.90 -9.45 37.48
C ASP A 665 1.93 -8.39 38.00
N ALA A 666 2.21 -7.84 39.20
CA ALA A 666 1.43 -6.73 39.76
C ALA A 666 1.49 -5.49 38.87
N TRP A 667 2.67 -5.14 38.34
CA TRP A 667 2.83 -3.99 37.45
C TRP A 667 2.07 -4.16 36.12
N LEU A 668 2.12 -5.35 35.52
CA LEU A 668 1.40 -5.66 34.28
C LEU A 668 -0.12 -5.56 34.45
N ASN A 669 -0.64 -6.05 35.58
CA ASN A 669 -2.06 -6.01 35.94
C ASN A 669 -2.54 -4.57 36.17
N ASP A 670 -1.80 -3.78 36.96
CA ASP A 670 -2.12 -2.37 37.25
C ASP A 670 -2.18 -1.51 35.98
N HIS A 671 -1.26 -1.74 35.04
CA HIS A 671 -1.19 -0.99 33.77
C HIS A 671 -2.07 -1.60 32.65
N ASN A 672 -2.86 -2.64 32.94
CA ASN A 672 -3.65 -3.41 31.97
C ASN A 672 -2.85 -3.70 30.68
N THR A 673 -1.63 -4.20 30.84
CA THR A 673 -0.70 -4.40 29.72
C THR A 673 -0.11 -5.80 29.71
N ALA A 674 0.22 -6.26 28.50
CA ALA A 674 0.96 -7.49 28.29
C ALA A 674 2.44 -7.20 28.05
N GLU A 675 3.25 -8.24 28.18
CA GLU A 675 4.66 -8.22 27.81
C GLU A 675 4.89 -7.75 26.38
N LYS A 676 6.03 -7.08 26.19
CA LYS A 676 6.49 -6.57 24.90
C LYS A 676 7.63 -7.45 24.36
N ALA A 677 8.06 -7.15 23.14
CA ALA A 677 9.15 -7.87 22.49
C ALA A 677 9.96 -6.92 21.60
N PHE A 678 10.93 -7.48 20.87
CA PHE A 678 11.76 -6.84 19.88
C PHE A 678 12.69 -5.76 20.46
N SER A 679 12.19 -4.55 20.68
CA SER A 679 12.96 -3.39 21.17
C SER A 679 12.85 -3.15 22.67
N LEU A 680 12.18 -4.06 23.38
CA LEU A 680 12.01 -4.07 24.83
C LEU A 680 12.15 -5.51 25.30
N GLY A 681 12.76 -5.73 26.46
CA GLY A 681 12.76 -7.04 27.09
C GLY A 681 11.39 -7.43 27.62
N ALA A 682 11.27 -8.72 27.95
CA ALA A 682 10.15 -9.29 28.69
C ALA A 682 10.67 -9.98 29.94
N PHE A 683 9.82 -10.15 30.95
CA PHE A 683 10.18 -10.88 32.17
C PHE A 683 10.29 -12.39 31.89
N GLN A 684 11.41 -12.81 31.31
CA GLN A 684 11.76 -14.21 31.04
C GLN A 684 12.89 -14.65 31.96
N ARG A 685 12.78 -15.88 32.49
CA ARG A 685 13.71 -16.41 33.50
C ARG A 685 15.17 -16.28 33.08
N ASP A 686 15.54 -16.82 31.92
CA ASP A 686 16.92 -16.84 31.46
C ASP A 686 17.47 -15.42 31.18
N TYR A 687 16.61 -14.53 30.69
CA TYR A 687 16.99 -13.15 30.39
C TYR A 687 17.26 -12.32 31.66
N VAL A 688 16.41 -12.46 32.68
CA VAL A 688 16.54 -11.75 33.96
C VAL A 688 17.71 -12.31 34.77
N LEU A 689 17.86 -13.65 34.83
CA LEU A 689 18.98 -14.29 35.54
C LEU A 689 20.34 -14.03 34.88
N GLY A 690 20.36 -13.74 33.58
CA GLY A 690 21.58 -13.44 32.82
C GLY A 690 22.17 -12.04 33.06
N GLN A 691 21.49 -11.18 33.83
CA GLN A 691 21.86 -9.77 33.98
C GLN A 691 21.89 -9.32 35.44
N PRO A 692 22.70 -8.29 35.77
CA PRO A 692 22.59 -7.65 37.07
C PRO A 692 21.20 -7.00 37.25
N VAL A 693 20.68 -7.02 38.48
CA VAL A 693 19.38 -6.43 38.83
C VAL A 693 19.56 -5.42 39.95
N ALA A 694 19.11 -4.19 39.71
CA ALA A 694 18.93 -3.18 40.75
C ALA A 694 17.62 -3.46 41.49
N LEU A 695 17.68 -3.56 42.81
CA LEU A 695 16.54 -3.88 43.68
C LEU A 695 16.35 -2.78 44.72
N VAL A 696 15.09 -2.38 44.91
CA VAL A 696 14.70 -1.43 45.95
C VAL A 696 13.78 -2.14 46.93
N ARG A 697 14.15 -2.06 48.20
CA ARG A 697 13.38 -2.65 49.30
C ARG A 697 12.82 -1.58 50.21
N GLN A 698 11.62 -1.80 50.73
CA GLN A 698 11.04 -0.99 51.80
C GLN A 698 10.83 -1.88 53.02
N ALA A 699 11.49 -1.55 54.14
CA ALA A 699 11.48 -2.37 55.36
C ALA A 699 11.76 -3.88 55.10
N GLY A 700 12.70 -4.18 54.18
CA GLY A 700 13.09 -5.55 53.81
C GLY A 700 12.29 -6.20 52.68
N ARG A 701 11.11 -5.69 52.32
CA ARG A 701 10.29 -6.20 51.21
C ARG A 701 10.71 -5.56 49.88
N ALA A 702 10.91 -6.35 48.83
CA ALA A 702 11.16 -5.82 47.49
C ALA A 702 9.92 -5.10 46.94
N VAL A 703 10.09 -3.84 46.50
CA VAL A 703 9.00 -2.99 45.99
C VAL A 703 9.21 -2.50 44.57
N ALA A 704 10.45 -2.44 44.09
CA ALA A 704 10.76 -2.08 42.71
C ALA A 704 12.09 -2.71 42.25
N PHE A 705 12.21 -2.96 40.95
CA PHE A 705 13.46 -3.45 40.36
C PHE A 705 13.72 -2.86 38.98
N ALA A 706 14.98 -2.91 38.56
CA ALA A 706 15.37 -2.73 37.17
C ALA A 706 16.45 -3.71 36.71
N THR A 707 16.34 -4.25 35.49
CA THR A 707 17.43 -5.02 34.88
C THR A 707 18.45 -4.08 34.28
N LEU A 708 19.73 -4.37 34.49
CA LEU A 708 20.84 -3.50 34.10
C LEU A 708 21.60 -4.08 32.92
N MET A 709 21.74 -3.30 31.86
CA MET A 709 22.56 -3.63 30.70
C MET A 709 23.88 -2.85 30.75
N CYS A 710 24.99 -3.55 30.65
CA CYS A 710 26.33 -2.96 30.64
C CYS A 710 27.28 -3.76 29.73
N THR A 711 28.46 -3.19 29.49
CA THR A 711 29.52 -3.75 28.65
C THR A 711 30.85 -3.68 29.39
N ASP A 712 31.84 -4.48 28.95
CA ASP A 712 33.15 -4.54 29.61
C ASP A 712 33.97 -3.27 29.36
N GLN A 713 33.64 -2.49 28.31
CA GLN A 713 34.32 -1.22 28.00
C GLN A 713 33.93 -0.07 28.94
N LYS A 714 32.88 -0.23 29.75
CA LYS A 714 32.37 0.80 30.67
C LYS A 714 32.06 2.17 30.02
N ILE A 715 31.71 2.18 28.74
CA ILE A 715 31.35 3.43 28.05
C ILE A 715 29.91 3.83 28.39
N GLU A 716 28.96 2.93 28.13
CA GLU A 716 27.53 3.14 28.38
C GLU A 716 26.98 2.04 29.29
N ALA A 717 26.09 2.42 30.20
CA ALA A 717 25.18 1.52 30.89
C ALA A 717 23.72 1.96 30.64
N SER A 718 22.78 1.03 30.72
CA SER A 718 21.36 1.29 30.50
C SER A 718 20.47 0.39 31.35
N VAL A 719 19.18 0.68 31.33
CA VAL A 719 18.12 -0.15 31.92
C VAL A 719 17.21 -0.66 30.82
N ASP A 720 16.63 -1.85 31.01
CA ASP A 720 15.62 -2.39 30.12
C ASP A 720 14.26 -2.51 30.82
N LEU A 721 14.11 -3.53 31.68
CA LEU A 721 12.92 -3.66 32.51
C LEU A 721 13.05 -2.74 33.71
N MET A 722 11.98 -2.01 34.02
CA MET A 722 11.84 -1.25 35.26
C MET A 722 10.40 -1.38 35.74
N ARG A 723 10.17 -1.94 36.93
CA ARG A 723 8.83 -2.22 37.45
C ARG A 723 8.78 -1.94 38.94
N GLN A 724 7.61 -1.53 39.41
CA GLN A 724 7.34 -1.28 40.83
C GLN A 724 5.95 -1.79 41.19
N LEU A 725 5.75 -2.10 42.47
CA LEU A 725 4.43 -2.43 42.99
C LEU A 725 3.50 -1.20 42.99
N PRO A 726 2.17 -1.39 42.89
CA PRO A 726 1.20 -0.29 42.98
C PRO A 726 1.22 0.44 44.33
N ASP A 727 1.58 -0.25 45.41
CA ASP A 727 1.72 0.30 46.76
C ASP A 727 3.09 0.94 47.03
N ALA A 728 4.02 0.89 46.06
CA ALA A 728 5.34 1.49 46.21
C ALA A 728 5.23 3.02 46.35
N PRO A 729 6.03 3.66 47.23
CA PRO A 729 6.04 5.11 47.38
C PRO A 729 6.29 5.81 46.04
N ARG A 730 5.63 6.96 45.80
CA ARG A 730 5.74 7.71 44.53
C ARG A 730 7.17 8.12 44.19
N SER A 731 8.05 8.18 45.18
CA SER A 731 9.48 8.51 45.09
C SER A 731 10.35 7.32 44.65
N SER A 732 9.82 6.09 44.60
CA SER A 732 10.59 4.85 44.38
C SER A 732 11.36 4.83 43.07
N MET A 733 10.73 5.21 41.95
CA MET A 733 11.40 5.25 40.64
C MET A 733 12.48 6.33 40.56
N ASP A 734 12.21 7.53 41.11
CA ASP A 734 13.19 8.61 41.15
C ASP A 734 14.41 8.18 42.00
N PHE A 735 14.18 7.47 43.11
CA PHE A 735 15.21 6.90 43.97
C PHE A 735 16.00 5.79 43.26
N LEU A 736 15.32 4.82 42.65
CA LEU A 736 15.93 3.71 41.89
C LEU A 736 16.90 4.24 40.84
N PHE A 737 16.45 5.15 39.97
CA PHE A 737 17.30 5.70 38.91
C PHE A 737 18.46 6.53 39.46
N ALA A 738 18.24 7.36 40.48
CA ALA A 738 19.32 8.13 41.08
C ALA A 738 20.42 7.21 41.65
N GLN A 739 20.04 6.13 42.34
CA GLN A 739 20.99 5.18 42.91
C GLN A 739 21.70 4.35 41.84
N VAL A 740 21.00 3.91 40.77
CA VAL A 740 21.63 3.22 39.64
C VAL A 740 22.66 4.11 38.93
N ILE A 741 22.34 5.38 38.71
CA ILE A 741 23.26 6.34 38.10
C ILE A 741 24.51 6.52 38.97
N LEU A 742 24.34 6.72 40.28
CA LEU A 742 25.46 6.84 41.23
C LEU A 742 26.30 5.55 41.30
N HIS A 743 25.66 4.38 41.22
CA HIS A 743 26.34 3.09 41.20
C HIS A 743 27.25 2.95 39.96
N PHE A 744 26.75 3.27 38.77
CA PHE A 744 27.57 3.23 37.56
C PHE A 744 28.63 4.33 37.49
N GLN A 745 28.35 5.52 38.05
CA GLN A 745 29.34 6.57 38.23
C GLN A 745 30.50 6.07 39.09
N ALA A 746 30.23 5.43 40.23
CA ALA A 746 31.25 4.88 41.12
C ALA A 746 32.09 3.76 40.47
N GLN A 747 31.54 3.05 39.48
CA GLN A 747 32.26 2.04 38.70
C GLN A 747 33.10 2.60 37.53
N GLY A 748 33.04 3.92 37.29
CA GLY A 748 33.80 4.61 36.26
C GLY A 748 33.16 4.58 34.87
N PHE A 749 31.84 4.43 34.76
CA PHE A 749 31.16 4.53 33.46
C PHE A 749 31.10 5.98 32.96
N LEU A 750 31.08 6.18 31.64
CA LEU A 750 31.05 7.52 31.04
C LEU A 750 29.62 8.06 30.88
N ARG A 751 28.67 7.24 30.45
CA ARG A 751 27.30 7.66 30.17
C ARG A 751 26.27 6.66 30.66
N PHE A 752 25.09 7.16 31.03
CA PHE A 752 23.93 6.33 31.36
C PHE A 752 22.75 6.63 30.45
N ASN A 753 22.26 5.59 29.76
CA ASN A 753 21.19 5.68 28.79
C ASN A 753 19.83 5.40 29.46
N LEU A 754 19.02 6.45 29.60
CA LEU A 754 17.66 6.42 30.16
C LEU A 754 16.62 5.90 29.15
N GLY A 755 17.04 5.55 27.94
CA GLY A 755 16.21 5.08 26.84
C GLY A 755 15.62 6.20 25.99
N MET A 756 14.94 5.81 24.92
CA MET A 756 14.37 6.72 23.93
C MET A 756 13.04 7.35 24.40
N VAL A 757 12.76 8.56 23.92
CA VAL A 757 11.45 9.22 23.98
C VAL A 757 10.99 9.44 22.54
N PRO A 758 9.97 8.69 22.09
CA PRO A 758 9.45 8.81 20.75
C PRO A 758 9.01 10.24 20.45
N LEU A 759 9.21 10.64 19.19
CA LEU A 759 8.65 11.86 18.61
C LEU A 759 9.11 13.16 19.28
N SER A 760 10.15 13.08 20.11
CA SER A 760 10.68 14.21 20.85
C SER A 760 11.76 14.97 20.07
N GLY A 761 11.88 16.28 20.37
CA GLY A 761 12.79 17.22 19.69
C GLY A 761 12.59 17.35 18.18
N MET A 762 11.37 17.13 17.68
CA MET A 762 11.03 17.47 16.30
C MET A 762 11.05 18.99 16.09
N ALA A 763 11.58 19.44 14.94
CA ALA A 763 11.69 20.85 14.64
C ALA A 763 10.29 21.49 14.54
N GLN A 764 10.10 22.59 15.26
CA GLN A 764 8.82 23.30 15.33
C GLN A 764 8.66 24.35 14.22
N HIS A 765 9.75 24.68 13.51
CA HIS A 765 9.76 25.76 12.51
C HIS A 765 8.93 25.41 11.24
N PRO A 766 8.34 26.41 10.55
CA PRO A 766 7.66 26.25 9.26
C PRO A 766 8.47 25.56 8.15
N LEU A 767 9.79 25.43 8.26
CA LEU A 767 10.62 24.71 7.27
C LEU A 767 10.87 23.24 7.66
N ALA A 768 10.28 22.77 8.77
CA ALA A 768 10.43 21.38 9.19
C ALA A 768 9.88 20.43 8.12
N PRO A 769 10.64 19.38 7.74
CA PRO A 769 10.22 18.40 6.75
C PRO A 769 8.84 17.83 7.06
N ASN A 770 8.02 17.58 6.05
CA ASN A 770 6.65 17.10 6.24
C ASN A 770 6.54 15.78 7.05
N TRP A 771 7.59 14.96 7.08
CA TRP A 771 7.70 13.81 7.99
C TRP A 771 7.51 14.22 9.45
N GLN A 772 8.19 15.28 9.90
CA GLN A 772 8.12 15.77 11.28
C GLN A 772 6.76 16.43 11.56
N ARG A 773 6.07 16.95 10.55
CA ARG A 773 4.70 17.48 10.69
C ARG A 773 3.67 16.35 10.85
N LEU A 774 3.79 15.29 10.05
CA LEU A 774 2.90 14.14 10.11
C LEU A 774 3.16 13.27 11.35
N ALA A 775 4.42 13.10 11.72
CA ALA A 775 4.81 12.45 12.96
C ALA A 775 4.27 13.21 14.19
N ARG A 776 4.15 14.55 14.11
CA ARG A 776 3.43 15.37 15.11
C ARG A 776 1.91 15.13 15.11
N LEU A 777 1.28 14.96 13.95
CA LEU A 777 -0.15 14.61 13.90
C LEU A 777 -0.41 13.24 14.55
N LEU A 778 0.48 12.27 14.32
CA LEU A 778 0.47 10.98 15.00
C LEU A 778 0.81 11.10 16.49
N PHE A 779 1.65 12.05 16.90
CA PHE A 779 1.95 12.34 18.32
C PHE A 779 0.71 12.84 19.06
N ASN A 780 -0.01 13.81 18.48
CA ASN A 780 -1.19 14.41 19.09
C ASN A 780 -2.39 13.44 19.15
N HIS A 781 -2.51 12.52 18.18
CA HIS A 781 -3.51 11.44 18.24
C HIS A 781 -3.02 10.19 18.98
N GLY A 782 -1.71 10.08 19.21
CA GLY A 782 -1.04 8.94 19.85
C GLY A 782 -1.02 9.00 21.37
N GLU A 783 -1.47 10.09 21.99
CA GLU A 783 -1.59 10.22 23.46
C GLU A 783 -2.49 9.14 24.08
N ASN A 784 -3.41 8.55 23.30
CA ASN A 784 -4.23 7.41 23.73
C ASN A 784 -3.43 6.09 23.84
N PHE A 785 -2.25 5.98 23.20
CA PHE A 785 -1.45 4.75 23.18
C PHE A 785 -0.25 4.76 24.15
N TYR A 786 0.31 5.92 24.50
CA TYR A 786 1.38 6.07 25.50
C TYR A 786 1.55 7.55 25.92
N ASN A 787 1.69 7.84 27.23
CA ASN A 787 1.90 9.21 27.73
C ASN A 787 3.37 9.66 27.55
N PHE A 788 3.74 10.02 26.32
CA PHE A 788 5.11 10.40 25.95
C PHE A 788 5.58 11.73 26.59
N GLN A 789 4.67 12.64 26.90
CA GLN A 789 4.99 13.90 27.59
C GLN A 789 5.46 13.65 29.02
N GLY A 790 4.74 12.79 29.76
CA GLY A 790 5.15 12.36 31.10
C GLY A 790 6.52 11.69 31.11
N LEU A 791 6.81 10.87 30.10
CA LEU A 791 8.10 10.19 29.95
C LEU A 791 9.26 11.17 29.70
N ARG A 792 9.07 12.18 28.85
CA ARG A 792 10.10 13.22 28.62
C ARG A 792 10.38 14.02 29.89
N SER A 793 9.31 14.47 30.56
CA SER A 793 9.41 15.23 31.81
C SER A 793 10.08 14.43 32.93
N PHE A 794 9.80 13.13 33.02
CA PHE A 794 10.49 12.23 33.95
C PHE A 794 12.00 12.17 33.67
N LYS A 795 12.40 11.94 32.42
CA LYS A 795 13.83 11.83 32.06
C LYS A 795 14.57 13.17 32.17
N ALA A 796 13.88 14.29 31.94
CA ALA A 796 14.45 15.62 32.09
C ALA A 796 14.91 15.94 33.53
N LYS A 797 14.37 15.26 34.56
CA LYS A 797 14.82 15.42 35.96
C LYS A 797 16.30 15.10 36.17
N PHE A 798 16.87 14.27 35.31
CA PHE A 798 18.28 13.84 35.38
C PHE A 798 19.24 14.77 34.63
N ASP A 799 18.70 15.81 33.98
CA ASP A 799 19.46 16.74 33.12
C ASP A 799 20.28 16.02 32.03
N PRO A 800 19.64 15.22 31.16
CA PRO A 800 20.34 14.45 30.14
C PRO A 800 20.67 15.27 28.89
N VAL A 801 21.70 14.84 28.17
CA VAL A 801 21.95 15.20 26.78
C VAL A 801 20.98 14.43 25.89
N TRP A 802 20.24 15.15 25.04
CA TRP A 802 19.27 14.56 24.11
C TRP A 802 19.92 14.29 22.76
N GLU A 803 20.09 13.02 22.41
CA GLU A 803 20.60 12.62 21.10
C GLU A 803 19.50 12.11 20.18
N PRO A 804 19.44 12.53 18.90
CA PRO A 804 18.43 12.04 17.98
C PRO A 804 18.64 10.56 17.63
N ARG A 805 17.52 9.87 17.40
CA ARG A 805 17.46 8.51 16.86
C ARG A 805 16.61 8.49 15.61
N TYR A 806 17.00 7.66 14.64
CA TYR A 806 16.38 7.63 13.32
C TYR A 806 15.86 6.23 12.95
N LEU A 807 14.89 6.23 12.05
CA LEU A 807 14.50 5.08 11.24
C LEU A 807 15.16 5.28 9.87
N THR A 808 15.92 4.30 9.41
CA THR A 808 16.34 4.27 8.00
C THR A 808 15.50 3.23 7.25
N ALA A 809 14.91 3.65 6.15
CA ALA A 809 13.95 2.86 5.39
C ALA A 809 13.93 3.27 3.91
N PRO A 810 13.38 2.43 3.00
CA PRO A 810 13.13 2.84 1.63
C PRO A 810 12.20 4.06 1.59
N GLY A 811 12.30 4.87 0.53
CA GLY A 811 11.43 6.03 0.35
C GLY A 811 9.96 5.70 0.07
N GLY A 812 9.15 6.76 -0.12
CA GLY A 812 7.72 6.63 -0.46
C GLY A 812 6.86 6.28 0.76
N LEU A 813 5.97 5.29 0.62
CA LEU A 813 5.06 4.84 1.68
C LEU A 813 5.65 3.78 2.63
N ALA A 814 6.85 3.27 2.32
CA ALA A 814 7.50 2.23 3.11
C ALA A 814 7.69 2.56 4.60
N PRO A 815 8.11 3.78 5.04
CA PRO A 815 8.31 4.06 6.47
C PRO A 815 7.03 3.90 7.29
N PHE A 816 5.84 4.21 6.74
CA PHE A 816 4.57 4.05 7.46
C PHE A 816 4.24 2.59 7.67
N ILE A 817 4.36 1.77 6.62
CA ILE A 817 4.12 0.33 6.70
C ILE A 817 5.11 -0.30 7.68
N ILE A 818 6.38 0.11 7.61
CA ILE A 818 7.44 -0.40 8.49
C ILE A 818 7.16 0.00 9.94
N LEU A 819 6.74 1.22 10.23
CA LEU A 819 6.35 1.61 11.60
C LEU A 819 5.18 0.78 12.13
N THR A 820 4.17 0.47 11.31
CA THR A 820 3.08 -0.43 11.72
C THR A 820 3.56 -1.85 11.99
N ASP A 821 4.51 -2.34 11.17
CA ASP A 821 5.13 -3.65 11.36
C ASP A 821 6.00 -3.67 12.64
N ILE A 822 6.72 -2.59 12.94
CA ILE A 822 7.49 -2.40 14.18
C ILE A 822 6.56 -2.40 15.40
N ALA A 823 5.46 -1.64 15.35
CA ALA A 823 4.48 -1.62 16.44
C ALA A 823 3.92 -3.03 16.70
N ALA A 824 3.65 -3.79 15.64
CA ALA A 824 3.21 -5.18 15.75
C ALA A 824 4.30 -6.13 16.28
N LEU A 825 5.58 -5.92 15.93
CA LEU A 825 6.71 -6.66 16.51
C LEU A 825 6.82 -6.39 18.01
N ILE A 826 6.73 -5.13 18.43
CA ILE A 826 6.83 -4.74 19.84
C ILE A 826 5.65 -5.26 20.67
N ALA A 827 4.43 -5.24 20.12
CA ALA A 827 3.23 -5.69 20.84
C ALA A 827 3.01 -7.21 20.82
N GLY A 828 3.80 -7.99 20.07
CA GLY A 828 3.58 -9.42 19.88
C GLY A 828 2.43 -9.77 18.92
N GLY A 829 1.99 -8.83 18.07
CA GLY A 829 1.03 -9.06 16.99
C GLY A 829 -0.06 -7.99 16.82
N PHE A 830 -0.66 -7.91 15.62
CA PHE A 830 -1.67 -6.88 15.26
C PHE A 830 -2.93 -6.90 16.12
N ARG A 831 -3.39 -8.09 16.57
CA ARG A 831 -4.55 -8.19 17.47
C ARG A 831 -4.33 -7.41 18.78
N ARG A 832 -3.12 -7.44 19.33
CA ARG A 832 -2.76 -6.72 20.56
C ARG A 832 -2.47 -5.24 20.34
N VAL A 833 -2.24 -4.83 19.08
CA VAL A 833 -2.16 -3.42 18.69
C VAL A 833 -3.54 -2.78 18.61
N MET A 834 -4.56 -3.54 18.18
CA MET A 834 -5.94 -3.05 18.00
C MET A 834 -6.88 -3.28 19.19
N SER A 835 -6.50 -4.13 20.15
CA SER A 835 -7.30 -4.42 21.36
C SER A 835 -7.05 -3.44 22.50
N LYS A 836 -6.40 -2.32 22.23
CA LYS A 836 -6.19 -1.15 23.09
C LYS A 836 -6.56 0.07 22.26
#